data_AF-A0A3P9CX82-F1
#
_entry.id   AF-A0A3P9CX82-F1
#
_cell.length_a   1.000
_cell.length_b   1.000
_cell.length_c   1.000
_cell.angle_alpha   90.00
_cell.angle_beta   90.00
_cell.angle_gamma   90.00
#
_symmetry.space_group_name_H-M   'P 1'
#
loop_
_entity.id
_entity.type
_entity.pdbx_description
1 polymer ?
#
loop_
_entity_poly.entity_id
_entity_poly.type
_entity_poly.pdbx_seq_one_letter_code
_entity_poly.pdbx_strand_id
1 'polypeptide(L)'
;MEVERLVSWCSHNNLVLNAQKTVEIIVDFRKHTAPLPPIILTDTPITSVDSFRFLGTTITQELKWEPTIISVIKKAQQRMYFLRQLKKFNLPTRTMMQFYTAIIESILTSSITVWYAGATIRDKQRLQRVVRSAEKVIGCRLPSLQDLYTSRTLRRAAWISADPSHPGHSLFDLLPSDEPIRTVLTMGVAGIGKTVLAHKFTLDWAEGKTNQDIQFMFPFTFRELNVLKEEKFSLVELVHHFFTETKEAGICSFEDFKVVFIFDGLDECRLPLDFNKTKILTDVTESTSVNVLLTNLIRGKLLPSAHLWITTRPAAANQIPSDCVCMVTEIRGFTDPQKEEYFRKRFRDREQAGRIISHIETSQSLHTMCHIPVFCWITAAVLENFLKTSEGRDLPKTLTDMYSHFLVLQAKGKKGKSNGGADRDSWWSPEIKKMIEYLGKLAFDQLQKGNLIFYESDLTECGIDISDASVYSGMFSHIFKEERGLYQDKVFFFTHLSVQEFLAALYVHLTFINSGVNLLKEKTYQLSKNNQEIVQYIKKKINENLSAEKCINLFHCLNELSDCSLVEEIQQSLRSGSLSTNKLSPAQWSALVFILLSSEKDLNEGGSSEAASSCQKLFLSLCILLLFFLRLRGCNLSERSCEALATILSSPSSNVKELDLSETSLPDSGMKLLSSGLMSTHCTLGSLR
;
A
#
# COMPACT_ATOMS: atom_id res chain seq x y z
N MET A 1 34.98 -11.94 -26.34
CA MET A 1 33.77 -11.91 -27.19
C MET A 1 33.23 -10.49 -27.46
N GLU A 2 32.83 -9.68 -26.48
CA GLU A 2 32.31 -8.31 -26.75
C GLU A 2 33.39 -7.30 -27.18
N VAL A 3 34.56 -7.32 -26.52
CA VAL A 3 35.70 -6.46 -26.87
C VAL A 3 36.20 -6.74 -28.30
N GLU A 4 36.24 -8.01 -28.71
CA GLU A 4 36.65 -8.41 -30.07
C GLU A 4 35.65 -7.94 -31.13
N ARG A 5 34.34 -7.99 -30.82
CA ARG A 5 33.30 -7.41 -31.69
C ARG A 5 33.48 -5.91 -31.85
N LEU A 6 33.79 -5.19 -30.76
CA LEU A 6 34.07 -3.76 -30.81
C LEU A 6 35.31 -3.45 -31.66
N VAL A 7 36.40 -4.19 -31.47
CA VAL A 7 37.65 -4.04 -32.25
C VAL A 7 37.39 -4.28 -33.74
N SER A 8 36.63 -5.32 -34.06
CA SER A 8 36.22 -5.61 -35.44
C SER A 8 35.35 -4.49 -36.02
N TRP A 9 34.33 -4.03 -35.30
CA TRP A 9 33.46 -2.93 -35.74
C TRP A 9 34.24 -1.63 -35.95
N CYS A 10 35.15 -1.26 -35.05
CA CYS A 10 36.01 -0.10 -35.21
C CYS A 10 36.89 -0.21 -36.46
N SER A 11 37.47 -1.38 -36.71
CA SER A 11 38.29 -1.65 -37.89
C SER A 11 37.47 -1.50 -39.18
N HIS A 12 36.25 -2.01 -39.22
CA HIS A 12 35.33 -1.86 -40.38
C HIS A 12 34.88 -0.42 -40.61
N ASN A 13 34.91 0.44 -39.59
CA ASN A 13 34.51 1.84 -39.66
C ASN A 13 35.70 2.81 -39.68
N ASN A 14 36.92 2.33 -39.94
CA ASN A 14 38.16 3.14 -39.95
C ASN A 14 38.43 3.90 -38.63
N LEU A 15 38.00 3.35 -37.50
CA LEU A 15 38.26 3.89 -36.17
C LEU A 15 39.42 3.13 -35.51
N VAL A 16 40.41 3.87 -35.02
CA VAL A 16 41.56 3.30 -34.29
C VAL A 16 41.33 3.43 -32.79
N LEU A 17 41.31 2.28 -32.10
CA LEU A 17 41.22 2.23 -30.63
C LEU A 17 42.60 2.51 -30.03
N ASN A 18 42.65 3.47 -29.09
CA ASN A 18 43.89 3.84 -28.42
C ASN A 18 44.04 3.07 -27.11
N ALA A 19 44.72 1.93 -27.14
CA ALA A 19 44.94 1.10 -25.95
C ALA A 19 45.65 1.84 -24.81
N GLN A 20 46.51 2.82 -25.10
CA GLN A 20 47.21 3.61 -24.07
C GLN A 20 46.29 4.58 -23.30
N LYS A 21 45.14 4.95 -23.88
CA LYS A 21 44.14 5.82 -23.26
C LYS A 21 42.91 5.08 -22.75
N THR A 22 42.82 3.78 -23.04
CA THR A 22 41.75 2.92 -22.53
C THR A 22 42.17 2.37 -21.18
N VAL A 23 41.25 2.41 -20.22
CA VAL A 23 41.42 1.82 -18.89
C VAL A 23 40.22 0.93 -18.59
N GLU A 24 40.45 -0.10 -17.79
CA GLU A 24 39.40 -0.99 -17.31
C GLU A 24 38.98 -0.58 -15.89
N ILE A 25 37.68 -0.58 -15.60
CA ILE A 25 37.16 -0.43 -14.24
C ILE A 25 36.30 -1.65 -13.95
N ILE A 26 36.60 -2.34 -12.86
CA ILE A 26 35.89 -3.53 -12.44
C ILE A 26 34.93 -3.15 -11.32
N VAL A 27 33.63 -3.33 -11.54
CA VAL A 27 32.59 -3.09 -10.53
C VAL A 27 32.08 -4.44 -10.03
N ASP A 28 32.50 -4.87 -8.85
CA ASP A 28 32.10 -6.14 -8.24
C ASP A 28 31.72 -5.96 -6.76
N PHE A 29 30.51 -6.37 -6.40
CA PHE A 29 29.97 -6.26 -5.03
C PHE A 29 30.04 -7.57 -4.25
N ARG A 30 30.64 -8.63 -4.81
CA ARG A 30 30.77 -9.94 -4.15
C ARG A 30 31.83 -9.91 -3.05
N LYS A 31 31.57 -10.60 -1.92
CA LYS A 31 32.48 -10.65 -0.76
C LYS A 31 33.78 -11.43 -1.01
N HIS A 32 33.78 -12.34 -1.98
CA HIS A 32 34.94 -13.13 -2.39
C HIS A 32 35.07 -13.05 -3.91
N THR A 33 36.18 -12.50 -4.39
CA THR A 33 36.44 -12.30 -5.80
C THR A 33 37.64 -13.13 -6.25
N ALA A 34 37.45 -13.95 -7.28
CA ALA A 34 38.57 -14.51 -8.02
C ALA A 34 39.13 -13.42 -8.95
N PRO A 35 40.45 -13.32 -9.15
CA PRO A 35 41.03 -12.35 -10.07
C PRO A 35 40.53 -12.61 -11.50
N LEU A 36 39.97 -11.57 -12.13
CA LEU A 36 39.53 -11.63 -13.51
C LEU A 36 40.74 -11.57 -14.46
N PRO A 37 40.71 -12.30 -15.59
CA PRO A 37 41.76 -12.20 -16.60
C PRO A 37 41.77 -10.79 -17.23
N PRO A 38 42.95 -10.21 -17.49
CA PRO A 38 43.06 -8.85 -18.01
C PRO A 38 42.52 -8.74 -19.45
N ILE A 39 41.84 -7.64 -19.76
CA ILE A 39 41.38 -7.36 -21.12
C ILE A 39 42.58 -7.02 -22.02
N ILE A 40 42.72 -7.75 -23.13
CA ILE A 40 43.74 -7.50 -24.16
C ILE A 40 43.09 -6.79 -25.34
N LEU A 41 43.66 -5.66 -25.74
CA LEU A 41 43.22 -4.87 -26.89
C LEU A 41 44.41 -4.70 -27.84
N THR A 42 44.28 -5.20 -29.07
CA THR A 42 45.34 -5.18 -30.09
C THR A 42 46.71 -5.60 -29.53
N ASP A 43 46.77 -6.78 -28.90
CA ASP A 43 47.96 -7.38 -28.28
C ASP A 43 48.59 -6.59 -27.11
N THR A 44 47.87 -5.61 -26.55
CA THR A 44 48.30 -4.85 -25.36
C THR A 44 47.32 -5.04 -24.19
N PRO A 45 47.80 -5.36 -22.97
CA PRO A 45 46.94 -5.46 -21.80
C PRO A 45 46.48 -4.06 -21.34
N ILE A 46 45.19 -3.91 -21.09
CA ILE A 46 44.61 -2.67 -20.56
C ILE A 46 44.90 -2.55 -19.06
N THR A 47 45.23 -1.35 -18.60
CA THR A 47 45.42 -1.09 -17.16
C THR A 47 44.08 -0.97 -16.44
N SER A 48 43.90 -1.75 -15.37
CA SER A 48 42.77 -1.61 -14.45
C SER A 48 42.95 -0.42 -13.50
N VAL A 49 41.89 0.34 -13.25
CA VAL A 49 41.90 1.53 -12.38
C VAL A 49 40.71 1.53 -11.41
N ASP A 50 40.96 1.97 -10.18
CA ASP A 50 39.92 2.07 -9.14
C ASP A 50 38.93 3.23 -9.39
N SER A 51 39.35 4.23 -10.16
CA SER A 51 38.50 5.36 -10.54
C SER A 51 38.92 5.99 -11.86
N PHE A 52 37.94 6.52 -12.59
CA PHE A 52 38.15 7.19 -13.88
C PHE A 52 37.32 8.46 -13.98
N ARG A 53 37.90 9.49 -14.58
CA ARG A 53 37.22 10.77 -14.78
C ARG A 53 36.70 10.89 -16.20
N PHE A 54 35.39 10.76 -16.35
CA PHE A 54 34.68 10.88 -17.62
C PHE A 54 33.85 12.16 -17.68
N LEU A 55 34.11 13.02 -18.67
CA LEU A 55 33.39 14.29 -18.90
C LEU A 55 33.21 15.15 -17.64
N GLY A 56 34.22 15.15 -16.75
CA GLY A 56 34.21 15.92 -15.51
C GLY A 56 33.65 15.21 -14.28
N THR A 57 33.02 14.04 -14.44
CA THR A 57 32.52 13.17 -13.37
C THR A 57 33.53 12.05 -13.09
N THR A 58 33.86 11.82 -11.82
CA THR A 58 34.68 10.68 -11.40
C THR A 58 33.79 9.50 -11.03
N ILE A 59 33.97 8.38 -11.73
CA ILE A 59 33.32 7.09 -11.49
C ILE A 59 34.32 6.23 -10.73
N THR A 60 33.92 5.65 -9.59
CA THR A 60 34.76 4.71 -8.82
C THR A 60 34.27 3.29 -8.99
N GLN A 61 35.13 2.30 -8.74
CA GLN A 61 34.78 0.89 -8.76
C GLN A 61 33.65 0.53 -7.78
N GLU A 62 33.51 1.26 -6.67
CA GLU A 62 32.42 1.07 -5.70
C GLU A 62 31.17 1.91 -6.03
N LEU A 63 31.15 2.58 -7.18
CA LEU A 63 30.11 3.54 -7.60
C LEU A 63 29.83 4.63 -6.53
N LYS A 64 30.87 5.02 -5.78
CA LYS A 64 30.80 6.09 -4.80
C LYS A 64 31.07 7.44 -5.46
N TRP A 65 30.17 8.39 -5.22
CA TRP A 65 30.23 9.71 -5.87
C TRP A 65 30.98 10.77 -5.08
N GLU A 66 31.55 10.42 -3.92
CA GLU A 66 32.25 11.37 -3.04
C GLU A 66 33.36 12.17 -3.75
N PRO A 67 34.26 11.57 -4.57
CA PRO A 67 35.30 12.33 -5.27
C PRO A 67 34.74 13.40 -6.21
N THR A 68 33.64 13.08 -6.92
CA THR A 68 32.92 14.02 -7.78
C THR A 68 32.33 15.16 -6.95
N ILE A 69 31.67 14.82 -5.83
CA ILE A 69 31.02 15.79 -4.95
C ILE A 69 32.03 16.75 -4.32
N ILE A 70 33.17 16.24 -3.84
CA ILE A 70 34.26 17.07 -3.30
C ILE A 70 34.77 18.06 -4.36
N SER A 71 35.00 17.58 -5.58
CA SER A 71 35.47 18.40 -6.71
C SER A 71 34.46 19.50 -7.06
N VAL A 72 33.17 19.16 -7.14
CA VAL A 72 32.07 20.09 -7.40
C VAL A 72 31.96 21.16 -6.31
N ILE A 73 31.98 20.75 -5.03
CA ILE A 73 31.93 21.67 -3.89
C ILE A 73 33.12 22.62 -3.92
N LYS A 74 34.33 22.11 -4.13
CA LYS A 74 35.55 22.92 -4.19
C LYS A 74 35.45 24.00 -5.27
N LYS A 75 35.02 23.63 -6.48
CA LYS A 75 34.83 24.58 -7.59
C LYS A 75 33.74 25.61 -7.29
N ALA A 76 32.59 25.18 -6.77
CA ALA A 76 31.50 26.08 -6.43
C ALA A 76 31.93 27.08 -5.32
N GLN A 77 32.64 26.61 -4.30
CA GLN A 77 33.17 27.46 -3.23
C GLN A 77 34.23 28.46 -3.71
N GLN A 78 35.07 28.10 -4.68
CA GLN A 78 35.98 29.05 -5.31
C GLN A 78 35.21 30.19 -6.00
N ARG A 79 34.06 29.90 -6.62
CA ARG A 79 33.21 30.91 -7.28
C ARG A 79 32.35 31.73 -6.32
N MET A 80 32.12 31.24 -5.10
CA MET A 80 31.45 32.00 -4.04
C MET A 80 32.19 33.29 -3.65
N TYR A 81 33.52 33.35 -3.84
CA TYR A 81 34.29 34.58 -3.62
C TYR A 81 33.76 35.73 -4.48
N PHE A 82 33.53 35.48 -5.78
CA PHE A 82 33.01 36.49 -6.70
C PHE A 82 31.59 36.91 -6.32
N LEU A 83 30.72 35.98 -5.96
CA LEU A 83 29.37 36.31 -5.49
C LEU A 83 29.40 37.23 -4.25
N ARG A 84 30.35 37.02 -3.33
CA ARG A 84 30.54 37.91 -2.18
C ARG A 84 31.08 39.28 -2.58
N GLN A 85 31.94 39.37 -3.60
CA GLN A 85 32.40 40.65 -4.14
C GLN A 85 31.26 41.41 -4.80
N LEU A 86 30.41 40.74 -5.59
CA LEU A 86 29.22 41.37 -6.19
C LEU A 86 28.30 41.98 -5.13
N LYS A 87 28.12 41.30 -3.98
CA LYS A 87 27.39 41.86 -2.83
C LYS A 87 28.07 43.10 -2.25
N LYS A 88 29.39 43.11 -2.13
CA LYS A 88 30.15 44.29 -1.61
C LYS A 88 30.00 45.51 -2.51
N PHE A 89 29.85 45.33 -3.82
CA PHE A 89 29.59 46.40 -4.78
C PHE A 89 28.10 46.83 -4.83
N ASN A 90 27.25 46.33 -3.91
CA ASN A 90 25.82 46.65 -3.84
C ASN A 90 25.06 46.40 -5.15
N LEU A 91 25.42 45.36 -5.90
CA LEU A 91 24.71 45.00 -7.11
C LEU A 91 23.28 44.50 -6.83
N PRO A 92 22.32 44.71 -7.75
CA PRO A 92 20.95 44.24 -7.58
C PRO A 92 20.85 42.72 -7.39
N THR A 93 19.90 42.29 -6.56
CA THR A 93 19.60 40.88 -6.28
C THR A 93 19.41 40.05 -7.55
N ARG A 94 18.71 40.61 -8.56
CA ARG A 94 18.47 39.96 -9.85
C ARG A 94 19.77 39.61 -10.59
N THR A 95 20.74 40.52 -10.59
CA THR A 95 22.06 40.32 -11.22
C THR A 95 22.88 39.26 -10.46
N MET A 96 22.82 39.28 -9.13
CA MET A 96 23.47 38.25 -8.30
C MET A 96 22.85 36.87 -8.48
N MET A 97 21.53 36.79 -8.67
CA MET A 97 20.84 35.53 -9.02
C MET A 97 21.27 35.01 -10.39
N GLN A 98 21.32 35.87 -11.41
CA GLN A 98 21.80 35.48 -12.73
C GLN A 98 23.24 34.95 -12.69
N PHE A 99 24.12 35.62 -11.93
CA PHE A 99 25.48 35.13 -11.70
C PHE A 99 25.49 33.77 -11.01
N TYR A 100 24.69 33.58 -9.96
CA TYR A 100 24.57 32.30 -9.27
C TYR A 100 24.15 31.19 -10.23
N THR A 101 23.06 31.38 -10.99
CA THR A 101 22.56 30.37 -11.92
C THR A 101 23.58 30.05 -13.02
N ALA A 102 24.24 31.07 -13.58
CA ALA A 102 25.20 30.87 -14.67
C ALA A 102 26.51 30.22 -14.22
N ILE A 103 27.02 30.54 -13.02
CA ILE A 103 28.40 30.20 -12.61
C ILE A 103 28.45 29.16 -11.49
N ILE A 104 27.58 29.26 -10.49
CA ILE A 104 27.65 28.40 -9.29
C ILE A 104 26.69 27.22 -9.43
N GLU A 105 25.44 27.48 -9.77
CA GLU A 105 24.44 26.44 -10.02
C GLU A 105 24.87 25.53 -11.16
N SER A 106 25.39 26.07 -12.26
CA SER A 106 25.90 25.29 -13.40
C SER A 106 26.98 24.27 -13.00
N ILE A 107 27.86 24.63 -12.04
CA ILE A 107 28.86 23.73 -11.46
C ILE A 107 28.20 22.69 -10.58
N LEU A 108 27.31 23.10 -9.67
CA LEU A 108 26.63 22.21 -8.73
C LEU A 108 25.74 21.18 -9.43
N THR A 109 25.20 21.55 -10.59
CA THR A 109 24.26 20.75 -11.37
C THR A 109 24.90 20.03 -12.56
N SER A 110 26.23 20.13 -12.69
CA SER A 110 26.99 19.43 -13.73
C SER A 110 26.82 17.92 -13.57
N SER A 111 26.23 17.27 -14.58
CA SER A 111 25.95 15.83 -14.58
C SER A 111 25.16 15.33 -13.36
N ILE A 112 24.37 16.22 -12.72
CA ILE A 112 23.67 15.92 -11.46
C ILE A 112 22.70 14.73 -11.57
N THR A 113 22.15 14.49 -12.77
CA THR A 113 21.25 13.36 -13.06
C THR A 113 21.94 12.00 -12.90
N VAL A 114 23.27 11.95 -12.94
CA VAL A 114 24.05 10.70 -12.87
C VAL A 114 24.39 10.34 -11.42
N TRP A 115 24.91 11.29 -10.66
CA TRP A 115 25.57 11.00 -9.37
C TRP A 115 24.75 11.39 -8.13
N TYR A 116 23.78 12.29 -8.26
CA TYR A 116 23.07 12.84 -7.10
C TYR A 116 22.12 11.83 -6.44
N ALA A 117 21.53 10.93 -7.22
CA ALA A 117 20.68 9.85 -6.70
C ALA A 117 21.45 8.95 -5.73
N GLY A 118 22.66 8.52 -6.13
CA GLY A 118 23.55 7.65 -5.35
C GLY A 118 24.38 8.38 -4.28
N ALA A 119 24.20 9.69 -4.09
CA ALA A 119 24.91 10.44 -3.07
C ALA A 119 24.36 10.13 -1.66
N THR A 120 25.26 10.03 -0.67
CA THR A 120 24.86 9.82 0.72
C THR A 120 24.08 11.01 1.28
N ILE A 121 23.28 10.80 2.33
CA ILE A 121 22.57 11.90 3.02
C ILE A 121 23.56 12.97 3.48
N ARG A 122 24.73 12.56 3.99
CA ARG A 122 25.80 13.46 4.43
C ARG A 122 26.31 14.33 3.28
N ASP A 123 26.50 13.75 2.09
CA ASP A 123 26.98 14.48 0.92
C ASP A 123 25.93 15.44 0.34
N LYS A 124 24.66 15.01 0.31
CA LYS A 124 23.53 15.89 -0.05
C LYS A 124 23.47 17.11 0.88
N GLN A 125 23.68 16.91 2.19
CA GLN A 125 23.76 18.01 3.16
C GLN A 125 24.99 18.93 2.94
N ARG A 126 26.15 18.38 2.57
CA ARG A 126 27.35 19.17 2.23
C ARG A 126 27.11 20.06 1.02
N LEU A 127 26.47 19.54 -0.02
CA LEU A 127 26.12 20.28 -1.22
C LEU A 127 25.08 21.37 -0.93
N GLN A 128 24.02 21.04 -0.18
CA GLN A 128 22.98 22.01 0.17
C GLN A 128 23.51 23.18 1.01
N ARG A 129 24.58 22.97 1.80
CA ARG A 129 25.26 24.07 2.52
C ARG A 129 25.86 25.13 1.60
N VAL A 130 26.30 24.75 0.39
CA VAL A 130 26.80 25.71 -0.61
C VAL A 130 25.66 26.60 -1.10
N VAL A 131 24.51 26.02 -1.41
CA VAL A 131 23.30 26.76 -1.81
C VAL A 131 22.85 27.70 -0.69
N ARG A 132 22.74 27.21 0.56
CA ARG A 132 22.38 28.06 1.72
C ARG A 132 23.35 29.21 1.94
N SER A 133 24.63 29.01 1.61
CA SER A 133 25.63 30.09 1.69
C SER A 133 25.38 31.14 0.61
N ALA A 134 24.98 30.74 -0.61
CA ALA A 134 24.57 31.65 -1.66
C ALA A 134 23.28 32.41 -1.30
N GLU A 135 22.27 31.73 -0.75
CA GLU A 135 21.03 32.36 -0.26
C GLU A 135 21.32 33.50 0.71
N LYS A 136 22.20 33.27 1.69
CA LYS A 136 22.62 34.30 2.66
C LYS A 136 23.35 35.48 2.02
N VAL A 137 24.11 35.25 0.96
CA VAL A 137 24.81 36.32 0.24
C VAL A 137 23.82 37.13 -0.60
N ILE A 138 22.95 36.47 -1.36
CA ILE A 138 22.02 37.13 -2.28
C ILE A 138 20.84 37.79 -1.54
N GLY A 139 20.38 37.21 -0.42
CA GLY A 139 19.22 37.69 0.32
C GLY A 139 17.88 37.23 -0.27
N CYS A 140 17.87 36.18 -1.08
CA CYS A 140 16.67 35.56 -1.64
C CYS A 140 16.70 34.04 -1.46
N ARG A 141 15.53 33.41 -1.52
CA ARG A 141 15.41 31.94 -1.51
C ARG A 141 15.86 31.38 -2.86
N LEU A 142 16.67 30.32 -2.84
CA LEU A 142 17.14 29.63 -4.05
C LEU A 142 16.52 28.22 -4.10
N PRO A 143 16.35 27.63 -5.30
CA PRO A 143 15.90 26.24 -5.43
C PRO A 143 16.83 25.29 -4.68
N SER A 144 16.28 24.26 -4.04
CA SER A 144 17.11 23.24 -3.41
C SER A 144 17.79 22.37 -4.47
N LEU A 145 18.89 21.70 -4.12
CA LEU A 145 19.52 20.77 -5.07
C LEU A 145 18.65 19.56 -5.39
N GLN A 146 17.74 19.19 -4.48
CA GLN A 146 16.73 18.16 -4.75
C GLN A 146 15.78 18.62 -5.86
N ASP A 147 15.28 19.85 -5.79
CA ASP A 147 14.36 20.40 -6.80
C ASP A 147 15.05 20.52 -8.16
N LEU A 148 16.29 21.00 -8.18
CA LEU A 148 17.10 21.11 -9.39
C LEU A 148 17.41 19.75 -10.01
N TYR A 149 17.71 18.75 -9.18
CA TYR A 149 17.88 17.37 -9.62
C TYR A 149 16.59 16.83 -10.25
N THR A 150 15.46 16.90 -9.54
CA THR A 150 14.16 16.41 -10.02
C THR A 150 13.76 17.07 -11.34
N SER A 151 13.85 18.40 -11.43
CA SER A 151 13.50 19.14 -12.65
C SER A 151 14.37 18.75 -13.85
N ARG A 152 15.68 18.55 -13.64
CA ARG A 152 16.60 18.17 -14.73
C ARG A 152 16.44 16.72 -15.15
N THR A 153 16.21 15.82 -14.20
CA THR A 153 15.93 14.41 -14.48
C THR A 153 14.65 14.26 -15.30
N LEU A 154 13.57 14.95 -14.91
CA LEU A 154 12.31 14.93 -15.66
C LEU A 154 12.48 15.48 -17.09
N ARG A 155 13.15 16.63 -17.26
CA ARG A 155 13.41 17.17 -18.60
C ARG A 155 14.23 16.22 -19.47
N ARG A 156 15.24 15.57 -18.90
CA ARG A 156 16.07 14.60 -19.62
C ARG A 156 15.26 13.36 -19.99
N ALA A 157 14.46 12.82 -19.08
CA ALA A 157 13.58 11.68 -19.32
C ALA A 157 12.56 11.98 -20.42
N ALA A 158 11.91 13.15 -20.38
CA ALA A 158 10.98 13.58 -21.43
C ALA A 158 11.66 13.68 -22.80
N TRP A 159 12.89 14.19 -22.85
CA TRP A 159 13.65 14.24 -24.10
C TRP A 159 14.02 12.85 -24.65
N ILE A 160 14.45 11.93 -23.78
CA ILE A 160 14.76 10.54 -24.18
C ILE A 160 13.50 9.80 -24.66
N SER A 161 12.39 9.98 -23.94
CA SER A 161 11.10 9.40 -24.33
C SER A 161 10.56 9.97 -25.65
N ALA A 162 10.85 11.23 -25.97
CA ALA A 162 10.43 11.86 -27.21
C ALA A 162 11.30 11.49 -28.44
N ASP A 163 12.48 10.91 -28.25
CA ASP A 163 13.42 10.56 -29.33
C ASP A 163 13.57 9.04 -29.46
N PRO A 164 12.86 8.39 -30.41
CA PRO A 164 12.96 6.95 -30.65
C PRO A 164 14.35 6.47 -31.06
N SER A 165 15.22 7.36 -31.56
CA SER A 165 16.59 7.02 -31.95
C SER A 165 17.56 7.02 -30.76
N HIS A 166 17.13 7.53 -29.60
CA HIS A 166 17.97 7.59 -28.41
C HIS A 166 18.22 6.17 -27.85
N PRO A 167 19.47 5.78 -27.53
CA PRO A 167 19.79 4.42 -27.05
C PRO A 167 19.08 4.00 -25.76
N GLY A 168 18.65 4.99 -24.97
CA GLY A 168 17.87 4.78 -23.75
C GLY A 168 16.36 4.85 -23.92
N HIS A 169 15.83 5.04 -25.13
CA HIS A 169 14.39 5.19 -25.38
C HIS A 169 13.60 3.97 -24.91
N SER A 170 14.10 2.77 -25.22
CA SER A 170 13.53 1.48 -24.77
C SER A 170 13.65 1.22 -23.27
N LEU A 171 14.27 2.13 -22.50
CA LEU A 171 14.25 2.07 -21.03
C LEU A 171 13.07 2.87 -20.46
N PHE A 172 12.38 3.65 -21.29
CA PHE A 172 11.19 4.41 -20.98
C PHE A 172 10.01 3.79 -21.72
N ASP A 173 9.72 2.52 -21.41
CA ASP A 173 8.48 1.89 -21.85
C ASP A 173 7.31 2.62 -21.20
N LEU A 174 6.45 3.23 -22.02
CA LEU A 174 5.16 3.71 -21.56
C LEU A 174 4.40 2.50 -20.97
N LEU A 175 3.63 2.73 -19.90
CA LEU A 175 2.77 1.69 -19.34
C LEU A 175 1.87 1.12 -20.46
N PRO A 176 1.41 -0.15 -20.39
CA PRO A 176 0.89 -0.95 -21.51
C PRO A 176 -0.28 -0.36 -22.32
N SER A 177 -0.80 0.79 -21.96
CA SER A 177 -1.83 1.52 -22.67
C SER A 177 -1.18 2.73 -23.35
N ASP A 178 -1.05 2.68 -24.67
CA ASP A 178 -0.84 3.87 -25.52
C ASP A 178 -2.01 4.88 -25.40
N GLU A 179 -3.09 4.51 -24.68
CA GLU A 179 -4.19 5.41 -24.37
C GLU A 179 -3.94 6.21 -23.08
N PRO A 180 -4.31 7.51 -23.06
CA PRO A 180 -4.18 8.35 -21.88
C PRO A 180 -4.97 7.76 -20.69
N ILE A 181 -4.33 7.70 -19.53
CA ILE A 181 -4.96 7.19 -18.30
C ILE A 181 -6.05 8.17 -17.87
N ARG A 182 -7.29 7.83 -18.20
CA ARG A 182 -8.46 8.61 -17.79
C ARG A 182 -8.95 8.21 -16.41
N THR A 183 -9.15 6.90 -16.19
CA THR A 183 -9.77 6.38 -14.96
C THR A 183 -8.79 5.52 -14.18
N VAL A 184 -8.53 5.90 -12.94
CA VAL A 184 -7.74 5.12 -11.97
C VAL A 184 -8.66 4.58 -10.88
N LEU A 185 -8.66 3.26 -10.68
CA LEU A 185 -9.34 2.60 -9.59
C LEU A 185 -8.33 2.18 -8.52
N THR A 186 -8.40 2.79 -7.34
CA THR A 186 -7.55 2.43 -6.20
C THR A 186 -8.31 1.53 -5.22
N MET A 187 -7.81 0.32 -5.06
CA MET A 187 -8.35 -0.67 -4.16
C MET A 187 -7.50 -0.79 -2.89
N GLY A 188 -8.16 -1.23 -1.82
CA GLY A 188 -7.46 -1.62 -0.61
C GLY A 188 -8.43 -1.99 0.50
N VAL A 189 -7.94 -2.75 1.48
CA VAL A 189 -8.74 -3.23 2.61
C VAL A 189 -9.30 -2.07 3.44
N ALA A 190 -10.31 -2.35 4.27
CA ALA A 190 -10.91 -1.33 5.11
C ALA A 190 -9.85 -0.68 6.02
N GLY A 191 -9.86 0.65 6.17
CA GLY A 191 -8.95 1.37 7.07
C GLY A 191 -7.48 1.43 6.63
N ILE A 192 -7.18 1.00 5.41
CA ILE A 192 -5.82 1.08 4.83
C ILE A 192 -5.37 2.52 4.54
N GLY A 193 -6.30 3.48 4.52
CA GLY A 193 -6.01 4.90 4.30
C GLY A 193 -6.38 5.46 2.93
N LYS A 194 -7.29 4.82 2.17
CA LYS A 194 -7.78 5.30 0.86
C LYS A 194 -8.28 6.76 0.90
N THR A 195 -9.23 7.06 1.78
CA THR A 195 -9.77 8.42 1.97
C THR A 195 -8.69 9.42 2.41
N VAL A 196 -7.80 9.02 3.32
CA VAL A 196 -6.69 9.88 3.78
C VAL A 196 -5.73 10.19 2.64
N LEU A 197 -5.49 9.22 1.74
CA LEU A 197 -4.66 9.41 0.55
C LEU A 197 -5.31 10.40 -0.43
N ALA A 198 -6.61 10.26 -0.69
CA ALA A 198 -7.37 11.21 -1.52
C ALA A 198 -7.31 12.62 -0.93
N HIS A 199 -7.59 12.78 0.37
CA HIS A 199 -7.50 14.08 1.04
C HIS A 199 -6.08 14.66 1.03
N LYS A 200 -5.05 13.83 1.23
CA LYS A 200 -3.66 14.28 1.20
C LYS A 200 -3.26 14.78 -0.18
N PHE A 201 -3.72 14.11 -1.24
CA PHE A 201 -3.50 14.52 -2.62
C PHE A 201 -4.17 15.87 -2.91
N THR A 202 -5.45 16.03 -2.52
CA THR A 202 -6.16 17.31 -2.65
C THR A 202 -5.50 18.42 -1.86
N LEU A 203 -5.04 18.14 -0.64
CA LEU A 203 -4.33 19.12 0.21
C LEU A 203 -3.00 19.55 -0.41
N ASP A 204 -2.19 18.62 -0.92
CA ASP A 204 -0.92 18.97 -1.55
C ASP A 204 -1.11 19.77 -2.84
N TRP A 205 -2.18 19.51 -3.60
CA TRP A 205 -2.58 20.32 -4.73
C TRP A 205 -3.00 21.73 -4.29
N ALA A 206 -3.88 21.85 -3.28
CA ALA A 206 -4.36 23.13 -2.77
C ALA A 206 -3.24 23.99 -2.14
N GLU A 207 -2.24 23.36 -1.51
CA GLU A 207 -1.06 24.04 -0.94
C GLU A 207 0.03 24.39 -1.98
N GLY A 208 -0.18 24.05 -3.26
CA GLY A 208 0.78 24.38 -4.32
C GLY A 208 2.02 23.47 -4.37
N LYS A 209 1.98 22.30 -3.72
CA LYS A 209 3.17 21.42 -3.59
C LYS A 209 3.36 20.51 -4.80
N THR A 210 2.28 19.93 -5.34
CA THR A 210 2.33 18.96 -6.44
C THR A 210 1.13 19.11 -7.38
N ASN A 211 1.22 18.54 -8.59
CA ASN A 211 0.13 18.44 -9.58
C ASN A 211 -0.52 19.78 -9.97
N GLN A 212 0.28 20.85 -10.05
CA GLN A 212 -0.18 22.20 -10.41
C GLN A 212 -0.55 22.36 -11.89
N ASP A 213 -0.39 21.30 -12.68
CA ASP A 213 -0.91 21.17 -14.04
C ASP A 213 -2.42 20.91 -14.07
N ILE A 214 -3.03 20.52 -12.94
CA ILE A 214 -4.48 20.34 -12.79
C ILE A 214 -5.09 21.69 -12.38
N GLN A 215 -6.04 22.22 -13.17
CA GLN A 215 -6.74 23.47 -12.84
C GLN A 215 -7.86 23.28 -11.82
N PHE A 216 -8.60 22.16 -11.90
CA PHE A 216 -9.71 21.90 -10.99
C PHE A 216 -9.66 20.48 -10.45
N MET A 217 -9.93 20.35 -9.15
CA MET A 217 -10.03 19.09 -8.46
C MET A 217 -11.30 19.06 -7.62
N PHE A 218 -12.18 18.12 -7.93
CA PHE A 218 -13.48 17.99 -7.27
C PHE A 218 -13.54 16.64 -6.52
N PRO A 219 -13.24 16.64 -5.21
CA PRO A 219 -13.44 15.47 -4.38
C PRO A 219 -14.92 15.30 -4.03
N PHE A 220 -15.48 14.15 -4.37
CA PHE A 220 -16.82 13.72 -4.01
C PHE A 220 -16.73 12.43 -3.19
N THR A 221 -17.52 12.32 -2.14
CA THR A 221 -17.74 11.03 -1.47
C THR A 221 -19.02 10.39 -2.00
N PHE A 222 -19.03 9.07 -2.18
CA PHE A 222 -20.28 8.37 -2.51
C PHE A 222 -21.34 8.52 -1.41
N ARG A 223 -20.92 8.82 -0.18
CA ARG A 223 -21.81 9.14 0.96
C ARG A 223 -22.70 10.32 0.66
N GLU A 224 -22.09 11.42 0.22
CA GLU A 224 -22.79 12.66 -0.12
C GLU A 224 -23.65 12.47 -1.37
N LEU A 225 -23.13 11.78 -2.38
CA LEU A 225 -23.85 11.52 -3.62
C LEU A 225 -25.11 10.65 -3.41
N ASN A 226 -25.08 9.73 -2.44
CA ASN A 226 -26.25 8.91 -2.11
C ASN A 226 -27.44 9.73 -1.56
N VAL A 227 -27.19 10.87 -0.91
CA VAL A 227 -28.26 11.75 -0.38
C VAL A 227 -29.07 12.37 -1.52
N LEU A 228 -28.41 12.63 -2.66
CA LEU A 228 -29.02 13.25 -3.84
C LEU A 228 -29.70 12.26 -4.79
N LYS A 229 -29.99 11.03 -4.32
CA LYS A 229 -30.49 9.93 -5.17
C LYS A 229 -31.80 10.27 -5.91
N GLU A 230 -32.71 11.00 -5.27
CA GLU A 230 -34.03 11.35 -5.82
C GLU A 230 -34.02 12.69 -6.59
N GLU A 231 -32.91 13.42 -6.54
CA GLU A 231 -32.77 14.72 -7.19
C GLU A 231 -32.19 14.59 -8.60
N LYS A 232 -32.38 15.65 -9.40
CA LYS A 232 -31.87 15.72 -10.77
C LYS A 232 -30.94 16.92 -10.90
N PHE A 233 -29.79 16.67 -11.51
CA PHE A 233 -28.74 17.65 -11.73
C PHE A 233 -28.17 17.50 -13.13
N SER A 234 -27.70 18.58 -13.73
CA SER A 234 -26.66 18.53 -14.74
C SER A 234 -25.29 18.34 -14.09
N LEU A 235 -24.25 18.00 -14.85
CA LEU A 235 -22.89 17.87 -14.28
C LEU A 235 -22.41 19.19 -13.69
N VAL A 236 -22.71 20.31 -14.36
CA VAL A 236 -22.35 21.65 -13.89
C VAL A 236 -23.11 22.02 -12.62
N GLU A 237 -24.42 21.75 -12.59
CA GLU A 237 -25.24 21.99 -11.40
C GLU A 237 -24.78 21.14 -10.22
N LEU A 238 -24.40 19.88 -10.44
CA LEU A 238 -23.86 19.01 -9.40
C LEU A 238 -22.56 19.60 -8.82
N VAL A 239 -21.66 20.09 -9.66
CA VAL A 239 -20.43 20.75 -9.19
C VAL A 239 -20.75 22.05 -8.43
N HIS A 240 -21.64 22.89 -8.96
CA HIS A 240 -22.06 24.14 -8.31
C HIS A 240 -22.76 23.91 -6.97
N HIS A 241 -23.44 22.76 -6.83
CA HIS A 241 -24.13 22.37 -5.63
C HIS A 241 -23.16 22.05 -4.49
N PHE A 242 -22.07 21.33 -4.76
CA PHE A 242 -21.04 21.00 -3.76
C PHE A 242 -19.94 22.07 -3.60
N PHE A 243 -19.68 22.85 -4.65
CA PHE A 243 -18.60 23.83 -4.72
C PHE A 243 -19.16 25.18 -5.18
N THR A 244 -19.85 25.89 -4.28
CA THR A 244 -20.55 27.14 -4.60
C THR A 244 -19.62 28.23 -5.13
N GLU A 245 -18.33 28.18 -4.79
CA GLU A 245 -17.29 29.08 -5.29
C GLU A 245 -17.15 29.01 -6.82
N THR A 246 -17.41 27.85 -7.42
CA THR A 246 -17.40 27.71 -8.89
C THR A 246 -18.56 28.43 -9.56
N LYS A 247 -19.71 28.46 -8.88
CA LYS A 247 -20.89 29.22 -9.29
C LYS A 247 -20.67 30.72 -9.13
N GLU A 248 -20.09 31.14 -8.01
CA GLU A 248 -19.73 32.54 -7.73
C GLU A 248 -18.69 33.08 -8.72
N ALA A 249 -17.74 32.23 -9.14
CA ALA A 249 -16.76 32.53 -10.17
C ALA A 249 -17.34 32.55 -11.61
N GLY A 250 -18.61 32.19 -11.79
CA GLY A 250 -19.28 32.18 -13.09
C GLY A 250 -18.78 31.07 -14.04
N ILE A 251 -18.24 29.97 -13.50
CA ILE A 251 -17.72 28.87 -14.31
C ILE A 251 -18.88 27.98 -14.77
N CYS A 252 -19.19 28.00 -16.07
CA CYS A 252 -20.30 27.24 -16.64
C CYS A 252 -19.87 26.08 -17.56
N SER A 253 -18.55 25.91 -17.80
CA SER A 253 -18.00 24.81 -18.59
C SER A 253 -16.67 24.34 -18.01
N PHE A 254 -16.43 23.04 -18.11
CA PHE A 254 -15.24 22.35 -17.63
C PHE A 254 -14.43 21.70 -18.76
N GLU A 255 -14.87 21.83 -20.02
CA GLU A 255 -14.29 21.11 -21.16
C GLU A 255 -12.87 21.56 -21.49
N ASP A 256 -12.58 22.85 -21.32
CA ASP A 256 -11.28 23.47 -21.63
C ASP A 256 -10.23 23.33 -20.51
N PHE A 257 -10.59 22.69 -19.40
CA PHE A 257 -9.73 22.60 -18.21
C PHE A 257 -9.28 21.16 -17.96
N LYS A 258 -8.06 21.00 -17.42
CA LYS A 258 -7.64 19.71 -16.87
C LYS A 258 -8.31 19.54 -15.50
N VAL A 259 -9.40 18.78 -15.51
CA VAL A 259 -10.25 18.53 -14.35
C VAL A 259 -10.00 17.12 -13.84
N VAL A 260 -9.90 16.98 -12.51
CA VAL A 260 -9.85 15.69 -11.83
C VAL A 260 -11.06 15.55 -10.90
N PHE A 261 -11.86 14.51 -11.13
CA PHE A 261 -12.90 14.09 -10.19
C PHE A 261 -12.36 12.95 -9.33
N ILE A 262 -12.45 13.12 -8.02
CA ILE A 262 -12.08 12.06 -7.06
C ILE A 262 -13.38 11.53 -6.46
N PHE A 263 -13.68 10.26 -6.68
CA PHE A 263 -14.84 9.58 -6.10
C PHE A 263 -14.39 8.63 -5.00
N ASP A 264 -14.53 9.04 -3.75
CA ASP A 264 -14.13 8.25 -2.59
C ASP A 264 -15.25 7.33 -2.10
N GLY A 265 -14.93 6.06 -1.89
CA GLY A 265 -15.83 5.10 -1.22
C GLY A 265 -16.89 4.45 -2.12
N LEU A 266 -16.53 3.95 -3.31
CA LEU A 266 -17.49 3.22 -4.18
C LEU A 266 -18.16 2.04 -3.47
N ASP A 267 -17.49 1.43 -2.51
CA ASP A 267 -18.05 0.36 -1.67
C ASP A 267 -19.19 0.80 -0.75
N GLU A 268 -19.46 2.09 -0.69
CA GLU A 268 -20.56 2.73 0.04
C GLU A 268 -21.64 3.26 -0.91
N CYS A 269 -21.49 3.06 -2.22
CA CYS A 269 -22.44 3.49 -3.23
C CYS A 269 -23.76 2.70 -3.11
N ARG A 270 -24.87 3.41 -2.94
CA ARG A 270 -26.24 2.85 -2.97
C ARG A 270 -26.99 3.24 -4.26
N LEU A 271 -26.35 4.02 -5.12
CA LEU A 271 -26.90 4.43 -6.41
C LEU A 271 -26.87 3.24 -7.40
N PRO A 272 -27.97 2.95 -8.12
CA PRO A 272 -27.97 1.88 -9.11
C PRO A 272 -27.18 2.32 -10.35
N LEU A 273 -25.92 1.89 -10.43
CA LEU A 273 -25.02 2.12 -11.56
C LEU A 273 -25.21 1.03 -12.63
N ASP A 274 -26.07 1.27 -13.62
CA ASP A 274 -26.31 0.33 -14.72
C ASP A 274 -25.50 0.72 -15.97
N PHE A 275 -24.32 0.13 -16.15
CA PHE A 275 -23.45 0.43 -17.29
C PHE A 275 -23.98 -0.05 -18.65
N ASN A 276 -24.99 -0.91 -18.67
CA ASN A 276 -25.53 -1.53 -19.89
C ASN A 276 -26.77 -0.81 -20.42
N LYS A 277 -27.71 -0.45 -19.54
CA LYS A 277 -29.02 0.11 -19.93
C LYS A 277 -29.10 1.63 -19.78
N THR A 278 -28.11 2.28 -19.19
CA THR A 278 -28.15 3.72 -18.95
C THR A 278 -28.10 4.52 -20.26
N LYS A 279 -29.03 5.48 -20.39
CA LYS A 279 -29.10 6.45 -21.50
C LYS A 279 -27.75 7.15 -21.67
N ILE A 280 -27.26 7.21 -22.91
CA ILE A 280 -26.02 7.93 -23.23
C ILE A 280 -26.27 9.43 -23.08
N LEU A 281 -25.47 10.07 -22.23
CA LEU A 281 -25.48 11.51 -21.99
C LEU A 281 -24.12 12.09 -22.37
N THR A 282 -24.13 13.12 -23.22
CA THR A 282 -22.92 13.83 -23.65
C THR A 282 -22.92 15.30 -23.26
N ASP A 283 -24.11 15.89 -23.09
CA ASP A 283 -24.26 17.30 -22.71
C ASP A 283 -24.09 17.46 -21.19
N VAL A 284 -23.15 18.32 -20.80
CA VAL A 284 -22.85 18.63 -19.39
C VAL A 284 -23.92 19.49 -18.72
N THR A 285 -24.84 20.07 -19.49
CA THR A 285 -25.93 20.95 -19.02
C THR A 285 -27.29 20.25 -18.93
N GLU A 286 -27.43 19.04 -19.49
CA GLU A 286 -28.69 18.28 -19.41
C GLU A 286 -28.87 17.69 -18.00
N SER A 287 -30.01 18.02 -17.37
CA SER A 287 -30.34 17.56 -16.02
C SER A 287 -30.89 16.12 -16.02
N THR A 288 -30.29 15.25 -15.21
CA THR A 288 -30.67 13.84 -15.05
C THR A 288 -30.39 13.36 -13.63
N SER A 289 -30.75 12.12 -13.32
CA SER A 289 -30.46 11.53 -12.00
C SER A 289 -28.97 11.30 -11.80
N VAL A 290 -28.50 11.42 -10.55
CA VAL A 290 -27.06 11.33 -10.19
C VAL A 290 -26.43 10.01 -10.64
N ASN A 291 -27.14 8.89 -10.56
CA ASN A 291 -26.65 7.59 -11.04
C ASN A 291 -26.37 7.57 -12.55
N VAL A 292 -27.20 8.25 -13.36
CA VAL A 292 -27.03 8.36 -14.82
C VAL A 292 -25.85 9.27 -15.14
N LEU A 293 -25.68 10.38 -14.41
CA LEU A 293 -24.50 11.25 -14.54
C LEU A 293 -23.20 10.48 -14.27
N LEU A 294 -23.10 9.83 -13.11
CA LEU A 294 -21.90 9.10 -12.70
C LEU A 294 -21.58 7.97 -13.68
N THR A 295 -22.59 7.22 -14.12
CA THR A 295 -22.40 6.14 -15.09
C THR A 295 -21.84 6.67 -16.41
N ASN A 296 -22.37 7.77 -16.95
CA ASN A 296 -21.87 8.34 -18.20
C ASN A 296 -20.49 9.00 -18.04
N LEU A 297 -20.21 9.59 -16.89
CA LEU A 297 -18.89 10.13 -16.55
C LEU A 297 -17.84 9.02 -16.47
N ILE A 298 -18.14 7.91 -15.78
CA ILE A 298 -17.24 6.76 -15.67
C ILE A 298 -17.01 6.09 -17.03
N ARG A 299 -18.06 5.96 -17.86
CA ARG A 299 -17.97 5.45 -19.25
C ARG A 299 -17.19 6.36 -20.20
N GLY A 300 -16.85 7.58 -19.79
CA GLY A 300 -16.19 8.58 -20.65
C GLY A 300 -17.09 9.14 -21.75
N LYS A 301 -18.42 9.05 -21.60
CA LYS A 301 -19.40 9.66 -22.53
C LYS A 301 -19.74 11.10 -22.14
N LEU A 302 -19.76 11.38 -20.85
CA LEU A 302 -19.93 12.71 -20.28
C LEU A 302 -18.56 13.26 -19.86
N LEU A 303 -18.22 14.47 -20.31
CA LEU A 303 -16.93 15.14 -20.09
C LEU A 303 -15.70 14.22 -20.29
N PRO A 304 -15.40 13.83 -21.55
CA PRO A 304 -14.32 12.87 -21.85
C PRO A 304 -12.93 13.36 -21.43
N SER A 305 -12.69 14.67 -21.43
CA SER A 305 -11.42 15.31 -21.04
C SER A 305 -11.09 15.21 -19.55
N ALA A 306 -12.07 14.89 -18.69
CA ALA A 306 -11.87 14.80 -17.25
C ALA A 306 -11.19 13.49 -16.85
N HIS A 307 -10.28 13.57 -15.88
CA HIS A 307 -9.65 12.40 -15.27
C HIS A 307 -10.43 12.00 -14.02
N LEU A 308 -10.55 10.70 -13.79
CA LEU A 308 -11.30 10.11 -12.69
C LEU A 308 -10.37 9.31 -11.78
N TRP A 309 -10.48 9.54 -10.48
CA TRP A 309 -9.83 8.72 -9.48
C TRP A 309 -10.87 8.17 -8.52
N ILE A 310 -11.08 6.85 -8.54
CA ILE A 310 -12.11 6.17 -7.76
C ILE A 310 -11.43 5.31 -6.71
N THR A 311 -11.87 5.40 -5.45
CA THR A 311 -11.38 4.53 -4.38
C THR A 311 -12.44 3.51 -3.97
N THR A 312 -12.02 2.28 -3.66
CA THR A 312 -12.97 1.22 -3.27
C THR A 312 -12.32 0.09 -2.46
N ARG A 313 -13.14 -0.76 -1.84
CA ARG A 313 -12.72 -2.07 -1.35
C ARG A 313 -12.70 -3.09 -2.50
N PRO A 314 -11.81 -4.10 -2.49
CA PRO A 314 -11.76 -5.11 -3.55
C PRO A 314 -13.11 -5.78 -3.85
N ALA A 315 -13.93 -6.03 -2.82
CA ALA A 315 -15.24 -6.64 -2.97
C ALA A 315 -16.24 -5.81 -3.80
N ALA A 316 -16.08 -4.49 -3.85
CA ALA A 316 -16.95 -3.58 -4.59
C ALA A 316 -16.33 -3.10 -5.91
N ALA A 317 -15.10 -3.50 -6.23
CA ALA A 317 -14.44 -3.14 -7.48
C ALA A 317 -15.23 -3.61 -8.72
N ASN A 318 -15.89 -4.76 -8.62
CA ASN A 318 -16.69 -5.34 -9.70
C ASN A 318 -17.98 -4.57 -10.01
N GLN A 319 -18.32 -3.53 -9.23
CA GLN A 319 -19.44 -2.63 -9.57
C GLN A 319 -19.15 -1.82 -10.85
N ILE A 320 -17.88 -1.60 -11.17
CA ILE A 320 -17.46 -0.92 -12.39
C ILE A 320 -16.90 -1.97 -13.37
N PRO A 321 -17.36 -1.99 -14.63
CA PRO A 321 -16.79 -2.86 -15.65
C PRO A 321 -15.29 -2.60 -15.86
N SER A 322 -14.50 -3.65 -16.11
CA SER A 322 -13.06 -3.55 -16.38
C SER A 322 -12.75 -2.58 -17.53
N ASP A 323 -13.61 -2.54 -18.54
CA ASP A 323 -13.42 -1.76 -19.76
C ASP A 323 -13.56 -0.24 -19.51
N CYS A 324 -14.11 0.16 -18.35
CA CYS A 324 -14.21 1.56 -17.94
C CYS A 324 -13.01 2.02 -17.08
N VAL A 325 -12.08 1.13 -16.75
CA VAL A 325 -10.95 1.38 -15.85
C VAL A 325 -9.64 1.20 -16.60
N CYS A 326 -8.89 2.29 -16.78
CA CYS A 326 -7.59 2.26 -17.46
C CYS A 326 -6.48 1.70 -16.57
N MET A 327 -6.54 1.96 -15.26
CA MET A 327 -5.51 1.57 -14.31
C MET A 327 -6.11 1.14 -12.98
N VAL A 328 -5.60 0.04 -12.43
CA VAL A 328 -5.93 -0.44 -11.09
C VAL A 328 -4.69 -0.33 -10.20
N THR A 329 -4.87 0.28 -9.02
CA THR A 329 -3.81 0.42 -8.02
C THR A 329 -4.25 -0.23 -6.71
N GLU A 330 -3.32 -0.80 -5.95
CA GLU A 330 -3.60 -1.45 -4.68
C GLU A 330 -2.78 -0.80 -3.55
N ILE A 331 -3.44 -0.37 -2.48
CA ILE A 331 -2.77 0.13 -1.28
C ILE A 331 -2.47 -1.04 -0.35
N ARG A 332 -1.18 -1.24 -0.06
CA ARG A 332 -0.66 -2.34 0.78
C ARG A 332 -0.23 -1.90 2.18
N GLY A 333 -0.79 -0.83 2.73
CA GLY A 333 -0.55 -0.45 4.14
C GLY A 333 0.88 -0.02 4.49
N PHE A 334 1.22 -0.12 5.78
CA PHE A 334 2.50 0.29 6.36
C PHE A 334 3.53 -0.83 6.34
N THR A 335 4.73 -0.47 5.90
CA THR A 335 5.97 -1.23 6.11
C THR A 335 6.45 -1.09 7.57
N ASP A 336 7.28 -2.00 8.05
CA ASP A 336 7.75 -1.96 9.44
C ASP A 336 8.44 -0.64 9.84
N PRO A 337 9.29 -0.02 8.99
CA PRO A 337 9.83 1.32 9.28
C PRO A 337 8.75 2.41 9.39
N GLN A 338 7.68 2.31 8.60
CA GLN A 338 6.56 3.27 8.64
C GLN A 338 5.68 3.07 9.88
N LYS A 339 5.50 1.83 10.35
CA LYS A 339 4.83 1.55 11.64
C LYS A 339 5.58 2.25 12.77
N GLU A 340 6.90 2.08 12.82
CA GLU A 340 7.75 2.70 13.83
C GLU A 340 7.68 4.23 13.76
N GLU A 341 7.78 4.79 12.54
CA GLU A 341 7.64 6.23 12.31
C GLU A 341 6.28 6.77 12.77
N TYR A 342 5.20 6.05 12.51
CA TYR A 342 3.86 6.43 12.95
C TYR A 342 3.79 6.57 14.47
N PHE A 343 4.21 5.55 15.22
CA PHE A 343 4.14 5.57 16.69
C PHE A 343 5.07 6.62 17.29
N ARG A 344 6.28 6.80 16.73
CA ARG A 344 7.20 7.88 17.15
C ARG A 344 6.62 9.28 16.91
N LYS A 345 5.86 9.48 15.83
CA LYS A 345 5.17 10.76 15.57
C LYS A 345 3.97 10.96 16.47
N ARG A 346 3.27 9.87 16.82
CA ARG A 346 2.04 9.90 17.63
C ARG A 346 2.29 10.18 19.11
N PHE A 347 3.42 9.75 19.65
CA PHE A 347 3.79 9.90 21.06
C PHE A 347 4.93 10.90 21.21
N ARG A 348 4.71 11.97 21.99
CA ARG A 348 5.74 13.00 22.24
C ARG A 348 6.88 12.49 23.13
N ASP A 349 6.57 11.59 24.05
CA ASP A 349 7.54 10.96 24.95
C ASP A 349 8.24 9.79 24.25
N ARG A 350 9.58 9.85 24.19
CA ARG A 350 10.41 8.83 23.55
C ARG A 350 10.42 7.51 24.30
N GLU A 351 10.36 7.52 25.63
CA GLU A 351 10.35 6.27 26.41
C GLU A 351 9.02 5.56 26.25
N GLN A 352 7.91 6.31 26.31
CA GLN A 352 6.58 5.78 26.07
C GLN A 352 6.46 5.20 24.65
N ALA A 353 6.94 5.93 23.64
CA ALA A 353 6.97 5.47 22.26
C ALA A 353 7.78 4.18 22.11
N GLY A 354 8.99 4.12 22.70
CA GLY A 354 9.85 2.94 22.65
C GLY A 354 9.22 1.71 23.31
N ARG A 355 8.54 1.89 24.44
CA ARG A 355 7.85 0.81 25.15
C ARG A 355 6.66 0.24 24.35
N ILE A 356 5.91 1.11 23.66
CA ILE A 356 4.80 0.71 22.78
C ILE A 356 5.33 -0.02 21.55
N ILE A 357 6.37 0.51 20.89
CA ILE A 357 6.98 -0.11 19.72
C ILE A 357 7.48 -1.51 20.09
N SER A 358 8.21 -1.63 21.20
CA SER A 358 8.70 -2.91 21.70
C SER A 358 7.56 -3.90 22.00
N HIS A 359 6.43 -3.45 22.58
CA HIS A 359 5.27 -4.33 22.80
C HIS A 359 4.60 -4.79 21.50
N ILE A 360 4.54 -3.91 20.50
CA ILE A 360 3.98 -4.25 19.18
C ILE A 360 4.89 -5.25 18.47
N GLU A 361 6.21 -5.07 18.54
CA GLU A 361 7.19 -5.98 17.96
C GLU A 361 7.19 -7.35 18.64
N THR A 362 6.99 -7.42 19.96
CA THR A 362 6.91 -8.71 20.69
C THR A 362 5.57 -9.42 20.51
N SER A 363 4.50 -8.70 20.16
CA SER A 363 3.19 -9.27 19.89
C SER A 363 2.95 -9.42 18.39
N GLN A 364 3.15 -10.63 17.87
CA GLN A 364 2.98 -10.93 16.44
C GLN A 364 1.60 -10.53 15.89
N SER A 365 0.54 -10.71 16.68
CA SER A 365 -0.82 -10.31 16.32
C SER A 365 -0.90 -8.78 16.12
N LEU A 366 -0.40 -7.99 17.08
CA LEU A 366 -0.41 -6.52 16.99
C LEU A 366 0.50 -6.02 15.87
N HIS A 367 1.67 -6.64 15.70
CA HIS A 367 2.61 -6.34 14.63
C HIS A 367 1.98 -6.50 13.24
N THR A 368 1.27 -7.60 13.04
CA THR A 368 0.58 -7.92 11.77
C THR A 368 -0.58 -6.96 11.53
N MET A 369 -1.41 -6.69 12.55
CA MET A 369 -2.52 -5.74 12.44
C MET A 369 -2.06 -4.32 12.10
N CYS A 370 -0.98 -3.85 12.72
CA CYS A 370 -0.43 -2.50 12.50
C CYS A 370 0.11 -2.30 11.07
N HIS A 371 0.07 -3.31 10.22
CA HIS A 371 0.17 -3.11 8.78
C HIS A 371 -0.95 -2.21 8.23
N ILE A 372 -2.14 -2.24 8.83
CA ILE A 372 -3.27 -1.41 8.44
C ILE A 372 -3.32 -0.17 9.36
N PRO A 373 -3.21 1.07 8.83
CA PRO A 373 -3.06 2.29 9.63
C PRO A 373 -4.14 2.55 10.69
N VAL A 374 -5.40 2.17 10.43
CA VAL A 374 -6.47 2.31 11.44
C VAL A 374 -6.16 1.54 12.72
N PHE A 375 -5.52 0.37 12.61
CA PHE A 375 -5.14 -0.43 13.77
C PHE A 375 -3.96 0.20 14.51
N CYS A 376 -3.04 0.89 13.83
CA CYS A 376 -2.05 1.70 14.52
C CYS A 376 -2.71 2.80 15.36
N TRP A 377 -3.76 3.42 14.83
CA TRP A 377 -4.51 4.44 15.56
C TRP A 377 -5.28 3.87 16.76
N ILE A 378 -6.03 2.77 16.59
CA ILE A 378 -6.72 2.07 17.68
C ILE A 378 -5.71 1.63 18.74
N THR A 379 -4.59 1.04 18.31
CA THR A 379 -3.52 0.57 19.19
C THR A 379 -2.90 1.70 19.98
N ALA A 380 -2.57 2.80 19.31
CA ALA A 380 -2.06 3.98 19.98
C ALA A 380 -3.06 4.51 21.02
N ALA A 381 -4.35 4.61 20.68
CA ALA A 381 -5.38 5.10 21.60
C ALA A 381 -5.53 4.18 22.84
N VAL A 382 -5.52 2.87 22.64
CA VAL A 382 -5.67 1.89 23.73
C VAL A 382 -4.47 1.90 24.66
N LEU A 383 -3.26 1.78 24.09
CA LEU A 383 -2.03 1.71 24.86
C LEU A 383 -1.71 3.04 25.56
N GLU A 384 -2.04 4.18 24.95
CA GLU A 384 -1.88 5.50 25.58
C GLU A 384 -2.63 5.59 26.91
N ASN A 385 -3.89 5.16 26.94
CA ASN A 385 -4.67 5.21 28.17
C ASN A 385 -4.22 4.15 29.18
N PHE A 386 -3.85 2.96 28.70
CA PHE A 386 -3.40 1.87 29.57
C PHE A 386 -2.14 2.29 30.36
N LEU A 387 -1.17 2.91 29.69
CA LEU A 387 0.06 3.42 30.30
C LEU A 387 -0.18 4.60 31.27
N LYS A 388 -1.29 5.34 31.13
CA LYS A 388 -1.68 6.40 32.08
C LYS A 388 -2.36 5.89 33.35
N THR A 389 -2.98 4.71 33.28
CA THR A 389 -3.92 4.22 34.32
C THR A 389 -3.48 2.93 35.02
N SER A 390 -2.48 2.23 34.48
CA SER A 390 -2.14 0.87 34.91
C SER A 390 -0.64 0.74 35.17
N GLU A 391 -0.19 1.00 36.39
CA GLU A 391 1.11 0.50 36.84
C GLU A 391 0.98 -1.01 37.11
N GLY A 392 1.43 -1.84 36.17
CA GLY A 392 1.67 -3.27 36.41
C GLY A 392 0.63 -4.30 35.92
N ARG A 393 -0.26 -3.96 34.98
CA ARG A 393 -1.06 -4.98 34.26
C ARG A 393 -0.41 -5.37 32.93
N ASP A 394 -0.65 -6.61 32.50
CA ASP A 394 -0.29 -7.09 31.17
C ASP A 394 -0.99 -6.26 30.08
N LEU A 395 -0.21 -5.82 29.09
CA LEU A 395 -0.73 -5.12 27.93
C LEU A 395 -1.61 -6.06 27.09
N PRO A 396 -2.68 -5.55 26.44
CA PRO A 396 -3.53 -6.36 25.58
C PRO A 396 -2.72 -7.10 24.52
N LYS A 397 -3.03 -8.39 24.30
CA LYS A 397 -2.28 -9.26 23.38
C LYS A 397 -3.10 -9.70 22.17
N THR A 398 -4.43 -9.71 22.27
CA THR A 398 -5.34 -10.20 21.21
C THR A 398 -6.15 -9.07 20.55
N LEU A 399 -6.72 -9.34 19.37
CA LEU A 399 -7.63 -8.41 18.68
C LEU A 399 -8.86 -8.11 19.54
N THR A 400 -9.44 -9.17 20.09
CA THR A 400 -10.62 -9.10 20.95
C THR A 400 -10.35 -8.25 22.19
N ASP A 401 -9.17 -8.38 22.81
CA ASP A 401 -8.77 -7.52 23.93
C ASP A 401 -8.66 -6.06 23.49
N MET A 402 -8.05 -5.79 22.34
CA MET A 402 -7.88 -4.43 21.82
C MET A 402 -9.22 -3.74 21.60
N TYR A 403 -10.18 -4.39 20.95
CA TYR A 403 -11.53 -3.83 20.75
C TYR A 403 -12.32 -3.71 22.05
N SER A 404 -12.21 -4.70 22.94
CA SER A 404 -12.86 -4.65 24.25
C SER A 404 -12.34 -3.47 25.06
N HIS A 405 -11.03 -3.28 25.13
CA HIS A 405 -10.43 -2.13 25.78
C HIS A 405 -10.80 -0.82 25.06
N PHE A 406 -10.81 -0.78 23.73
CA PHE A 406 -11.22 0.39 22.97
C PHE A 406 -12.66 0.82 23.30
N LEU A 407 -13.59 -0.12 23.37
CA LEU A 407 -14.99 0.11 23.78
C LEU A 407 -15.07 0.66 25.22
N VAL A 408 -14.31 0.07 26.15
CA VAL A 408 -14.23 0.53 27.54
C VAL A 408 -13.67 1.95 27.66
N LEU A 409 -12.68 2.31 26.84
CA LEU A 409 -12.12 3.66 26.84
C LEU A 409 -13.14 4.71 26.42
N GLN A 410 -13.95 4.40 25.42
CA GLN A 410 -15.04 5.29 25.01
C GLN A 410 -16.08 5.46 26.11
N ALA A 411 -16.47 4.35 26.77
CA ALA A 411 -17.40 4.40 27.88
C ALA A 411 -16.87 5.22 29.08
N LYS A 412 -15.56 5.21 29.34
CA LYS A 412 -14.92 5.96 30.45
C LYS A 412 -14.69 7.44 30.14
N GLY A 413 -14.46 7.80 28.89
CA GLY A 413 -13.93 9.11 28.47
C GLY A 413 -14.80 10.34 28.77
N LYS A 414 -16.06 10.17 29.20
CA LYS A 414 -17.01 11.30 29.41
C LYS A 414 -17.78 11.31 30.73
N LYS A 415 -17.35 10.61 31.80
CA LYS A 415 -17.71 11.07 33.16
C LYS A 415 -16.91 12.35 33.44
N GLY A 416 -17.53 13.50 33.16
CA GLY A 416 -17.03 14.80 33.60
C GLY A 416 -16.82 14.81 35.11
N LYS A 417 -15.91 15.68 35.58
CA LYS A 417 -15.71 16.04 36.98
C LYS A 417 -17.05 16.39 37.64
N SER A 418 -17.77 15.42 38.18
CA SER A 418 -18.87 15.67 39.09
C SER A 418 -19.10 14.47 39.98
N ASN A 419 -19.02 14.77 41.27
CA ASN A 419 -19.25 13.99 42.46
C ASN A 419 -18.26 12.86 42.77
N GLY A 420 -17.41 13.19 43.76
CA GLY A 420 -16.69 12.23 44.56
C GLY A 420 -17.67 11.25 45.20
N GLY A 421 -17.62 10.01 44.72
CA GLY A 421 -18.24 8.87 45.32
C GLY A 421 -17.36 7.68 45.01
N ALA A 422 -16.79 7.08 46.06
CA ALA A 422 -15.92 5.94 45.97
C ALA A 422 -16.74 4.71 45.56
N ASP A 423 -16.78 4.41 44.26
CA ASP A 423 -17.15 3.08 43.80
C ASP A 423 -16.39 2.75 42.51
N ARG A 424 -15.41 1.85 42.60
CA ARG A 424 -14.39 1.64 41.56
C ARG A 424 -14.89 0.85 40.34
N ASP A 425 -16.15 0.38 40.32
CA ASP A 425 -16.74 -0.37 39.19
C ASP A 425 -18.03 0.25 38.58
N SER A 426 -18.41 1.47 38.96
CA SER A 426 -19.65 2.15 38.52
C SER A 426 -19.53 2.92 37.19
N TRP A 427 -18.91 2.33 36.16
CA TRP A 427 -18.91 2.92 34.79
C TRP A 427 -19.71 2.10 33.78
N TRP A 428 -20.13 0.87 34.13
CA TRP A 428 -21.11 0.10 33.37
C TRP A 428 -22.53 0.42 33.85
N SER A 429 -23.05 1.56 33.43
CA SER A 429 -24.45 1.89 33.74
C SER A 429 -25.41 1.05 32.88
N PRO A 430 -26.65 0.80 33.35
CA PRO A 430 -27.67 0.13 32.53
C PRO A 430 -27.89 0.83 31.18
N GLU A 431 -27.75 2.16 31.14
CA GLU A 431 -27.87 2.94 29.89
C GLU A 431 -26.74 2.58 28.91
N ILE A 432 -25.48 2.53 29.36
CA ILE A 432 -24.33 2.18 28.48
C ILE A 432 -24.47 0.77 27.92
N LYS A 433 -24.93 -0.19 28.73
CA LYS A 433 -25.19 -1.56 28.25
C LYS A 433 -26.26 -1.58 27.17
N LYS A 434 -27.36 -0.86 27.37
CA LYS A 434 -28.45 -0.72 26.40
C LYS A 434 -27.96 -0.08 25.09
N MET A 435 -27.12 0.95 25.18
CA MET A 435 -26.52 1.62 24.01
C MET A 435 -25.66 0.65 23.18
N ILE A 436 -24.79 -0.12 23.83
CA ILE A 436 -23.92 -1.09 23.15
C ILE A 436 -24.76 -2.19 22.49
N GLU A 437 -25.83 -2.64 23.15
CA GLU A 437 -26.76 -3.63 22.57
C GLU A 437 -27.45 -3.09 21.32
N TYR A 438 -27.95 -1.84 21.34
CA TYR A 438 -28.53 -1.20 20.16
C TYR A 438 -27.52 -1.01 19.02
N LEU A 439 -26.32 -0.51 19.32
CA LEU A 439 -25.26 -0.34 18.33
C LEU A 439 -24.83 -1.68 17.73
N GLY A 440 -24.76 -2.73 18.55
CA GLY A 440 -24.46 -4.09 18.10
C GLY A 440 -25.55 -4.69 17.21
N LYS A 441 -26.82 -4.48 17.56
CA LYS A 441 -27.97 -4.86 16.72
C LYS A 441 -27.94 -4.13 15.37
N LEU A 442 -27.81 -2.80 15.40
CA LEU A 442 -27.68 -1.96 14.20
C LEU A 442 -26.54 -2.45 13.30
N ALA A 443 -25.37 -2.72 13.90
CA ALA A 443 -24.22 -3.23 13.18
C ALA A 443 -24.52 -4.56 12.49
N PHE A 444 -25.16 -5.50 13.19
CA PHE A 444 -25.52 -6.82 12.66
C PHE A 444 -26.53 -6.74 11.50
N ASP A 445 -27.66 -6.07 11.71
CA ASP A 445 -28.75 -5.97 10.72
C ASP A 445 -28.26 -5.28 9.44
N GLN A 446 -27.44 -4.22 9.59
CA GLN A 446 -26.92 -3.48 8.44
C GLN A 446 -25.78 -4.22 7.72
N LEU A 447 -24.95 -4.99 8.43
CA LEU A 447 -23.98 -5.88 7.78
C LEU A 447 -24.67 -6.96 6.95
N GLN A 448 -25.80 -7.51 7.41
CA GLN A 448 -26.60 -8.47 6.62
C GLN A 448 -27.14 -7.86 5.33
N LYS A 449 -27.52 -6.58 5.37
CA LYS A 449 -27.96 -5.81 4.20
C LYS A 449 -26.81 -5.34 3.31
N GLY A 450 -25.56 -5.47 3.75
CA GLY A 450 -24.38 -4.96 3.03
C GLY A 450 -24.16 -3.45 3.17
N ASN A 451 -24.81 -2.81 4.14
CA ASN A 451 -24.78 -1.37 4.35
C ASN A 451 -23.68 -0.96 5.34
N LEU A 452 -22.86 0.01 4.95
CA LEU A 452 -21.82 0.62 5.83
C LEU A 452 -22.23 1.97 6.42
N ILE A 453 -23.22 2.60 5.82
CA ILE A 453 -23.74 3.92 6.15
C ILE A 453 -25.20 3.76 6.53
N PHE A 454 -25.70 4.56 7.46
CA PHE A 454 -27.04 4.48 8.01
C PHE A 454 -27.72 5.84 7.93
N TYR A 455 -28.93 5.85 7.40
CA TYR A 455 -29.82 7.01 7.39
C TYR A 455 -30.86 6.90 8.52
N GLU A 456 -31.65 7.94 8.72
CA GLU A 456 -32.75 7.95 9.69
C GLU A 456 -33.70 6.73 9.52
N SER A 457 -34.04 6.38 8.29
CA SER A 457 -34.85 5.19 7.99
C SER A 457 -34.21 3.89 8.46
N ASP A 458 -32.88 3.76 8.29
CA ASP A 458 -32.12 2.59 8.71
C ASP A 458 -32.06 2.47 10.25
N LEU A 459 -31.99 3.61 10.96
CA LEU A 459 -31.97 3.67 12.42
C LEU A 459 -33.34 3.39 13.03
N THR A 460 -34.39 3.97 12.47
CA THR A 460 -35.78 3.79 12.93
C THR A 460 -36.24 2.35 12.76
N GLU A 461 -35.84 1.67 11.67
CA GLU A 461 -36.08 0.23 11.48
C GLU A 461 -35.43 -0.63 12.59
N CYS A 462 -34.26 -0.20 13.08
CA CYS A 462 -33.58 -0.89 14.19
C CYS A 462 -34.16 -0.55 15.57
N GLY A 463 -35.07 0.43 15.65
CA GLY A 463 -35.70 0.93 16.87
C GLY A 463 -34.87 2.00 17.59
N ILE A 464 -34.00 2.72 16.88
CA ILE A 464 -33.17 3.81 17.42
C ILE A 464 -33.71 5.14 16.90
N ASP A 465 -34.11 6.04 17.79
CA ASP A 465 -34.47 7.41 17.42
C ASP A 465 -33.21 8.22 17.03
N ILE A 466 -33.34 9.21 16.14
CA ILE A 466 -32.23 10.07 15.73
C ILE A 466 -31.62 10.80 16.92
N SER A 467 -32.46 11.21 17.88
CA SER A 467 -32.01 11.86 19.12
C SER A 467 -31.05 10.95 19.88
N ASP A 468 -31.42 9.67 20.01
CA ASP A 468 -30.60 8.64 20.63
C ASP A 468 -29.33 8.35 19.82
N ALA A 469 -29.42 8.24 18.50
CA ALA A 469 -28.25 8.04 17.63
C ALA A 469 -27.24 9.20 17.73
N SER A 470 -27.73 10.44 17.85
CA SER A 470 -26.90 11.63 18.06
C SER A 470 -26.20 11.58 19.43
N VAL A 471 -26.91 11.13 20.48
CA VAL A 471 -26.32 10.89 21.81
C VAL A 471 -25.26 9.80 21.74
N TYR A 472 -25.54 8.69 21.03
CA TYR A 472 -24.60 7.57 20.89
C TYR A 472 -23.35 8.01 20.15
N SER A 473 -23.49 8.76 19.05
CA SER A 473 -22.37 9.37 18.33
C SER A 473 -21.56 10.31 19.22
N GLY A 474 -22.23 11.11 20.05
CA GLY A 474 -21.56 11.99 21.02
C GLY A 474 -20.79 11.24 22.12
N MET A 475 -21.30 10.10 22.58
CA MET A 475 -20.69 9.28 23.64
C MET A 475 -19.60 8.34 23.11
N PHE A 476 -19.83 7.76 21.94
CA PHE A 476 -18.96 6.80 21.27
C PHE A 476 -18.34 7.39 19.99
N SER A 477 -17.90 8.66 20.04
CA SER A 477 -17.42 9.43 18.87
C SER A 477 -16.26 8.82 18.07
N HIS A 478 -15.53 7.89 18.68
CA HIS A 478 -14.46 7.13 18.04
C HIS A 478 -14.89 5.76 17.52
N ILE A 479 -16.15 5.37 17.72
CA ILE A 479 -16.77 4.10 17.29
C ILE A 479 -17.89 4.37 16.30
N PHE A 480 -18.83 5.25 16.65
CA PHE A 480 -20.00 5.62 15.86
C PHE A 480 -19.97 7.13 15.62
N LYS A 481 -20.08 7.55 14.36
CA LYS A 481 -19.98 8.95 13.98
C LYS A 481 -21.27 9.41 13.32
N GLU A 482 -21.66 10.63 13.68
CA GLU A 482 -22.60 11.46 12.97
C GLU A 482 -21.78 12.40 12.09
N GLU A 483 -22.05 12.36 10.80
CA GLU A 483 -21.57 13.35 9.85
C GLU A 483 -22.79 14.09 9.33
N ARG A 484 -22.73 15.41 9.39
CA ARG A 484 -23.75 16.25 8.79
C ARG A 484 -23.30 16.51 7.37
N GLY A 485 -24.06 15.99 6.41
CA GLY A 485 -23.89 16.44 5.03
C GLY A 485 -24.13 17.96 4.93
N LEU A 486 -23.76 18.55 3.81
CA LEU A 486 -24.03 19.97 3.51
C LEU A 486 -25.51 20.35 3.69
N TYR A 487 -26.42 19.37 3.65
CA TYR A 487 -27.88 19.52 3.65
C TYR A 487 -28.59 19.17 4.95
N GLN A 488 -27.89 19.17 6.09
CA GLN A 488 -28.45 18.92 7.43
C GLN A 488 -28.99 17.50 7.69
N ASP A 489 -29.12 16.66 6.66
CA ASP A 489 -29.39 15.25 6.82
C ASP A 489 -28.23 14.56 7.54
N LYS A 490 -28.58 13.89 8.64
CA LYS A 490 -27.62 13.20 9.50
C LYS A 490 -27.32 11.84 8.92
N VAL A 491 -26.06 11.64 8.57
CA VAL A 491 -25.55 10.36 8.12
C VAL A 491 -24.77 9.74 9.26
N PHE A 492 -25.04 8.47 9.55
CA PHE A 492 -24.37 7.73 10.60
C PHE A 492 -23.54 6.59 10.04
N PHE A 493 -22.37 6.33 10.62
CA PHE A 493 -21.53 5.19 10.23
C PHE A 493 -20.59 4.80 11.37
N PHE A 494 -20.13 3.55 11.34
CA PHE A 494 -19.04 3.14 12.22
C PHE A 494 -17.71 3.65 11.66
N THR A 495 -16.84 4.12 12.55
CA THR A 495 -15.51 4.66 12.19
C THR A 495 -14.68 3.74 11.31
N HIS A 496 -14.87 2.44 11.47
CA HIS A 496 -14.25 1.42 10.64
C HIS A 496 -15.10 0.15 10.61
N LEU A 497 -15.06 -0.58 9.48
CA LEU A 497 -15.77 -1.83 9.28
C LEU A 497 -15.49 -2.87 10.38
N SER A 498 -14.23 -3.01 10.80
CA SER A 498 -13.86 -3.96 11.85
C SER A 498 -14.50 -3.64 13.21
N VAL A 499 -14.80 -2.37 13.48
CA VAL A 499 -15.53 -1.96 14.68
C VAL A 499 -17.00 -2.34 14.56
N GLN A 500 -17.59 -2.19 13.37
CA GLN A 500 -18.95 -2.66 13.07
C GLN A 500 -19.03 -4.19 13.20
N GLU A 501 -18.08 -4.92 12.61
CA GLU A 501 -17.98 -6.39 12.70
C GLU A 501 -17.82 -6.86 14.14
N PHE A 502 -16.96 -6.20 14.93
CA PHE A 502 -16.77 -6.49 16.34
C PHE A 502 -18.06 -6.30 17.15
N LEU A 503 -18.76 -5.18 16.95
CA LEU A 503 -20.03 -4.90 17.65
C LEU A 503 -21.14 -5.87 17.25
N ALA A 504 -21.21 -6.23 15.96
CA ALA A 504 -22.14 -7.24 15.48
C ALA A 504 -21.83 -8.63 16.09
N ALA A 505 -20.56 -9.01 16.14
CA ALA A 505 -20.13 -10.26 16.78
C ALA A 505 -20.44 -10.27 18.28
N LEU A 506 -20.20 -9.15 18.97
CA LEU A 506 -20.55 -8.97 20.38
C LEU A 506 -22.06 -9.11 20.59
N TYR A 507 -22.89 -8.50 19.73
CA TYR A 507 -24.35 -8.64 19.80
C TYR A 507 -24.79 -10.09 19.65
N VAL A 508 -24.31 -10.79 18.60
CA VAL A 508 -24.61 -12.21 18.39
C VAL A 508 -24.21 -13.05 19.60
N HIS A 509 -23.04 -12.79 20.17
CA HIS A 509 -22.55 -13.50 21.35
C HIS A 509 -23.40 -13.24 22.59
N LEU A 510 -23.75 -11.99 22.87
CA LEU A 510 -24.59 -11.61 24.01
C LEU A 510 -26.02 -12.16 23.87
N THR A 511 -26.62 -12.08 22.67
CA THR A 511 -27.93 -12.66 22.39
C THR A 511 -27.89 -14.17 22.60
N PHE A 512 -26.85 -14.85 22.12
CA PHE A 512 -26.68 -16.28 22.34
C PHE A 512 -26.55 -16.64 23.82
N ILE A 513 -25.73 -15.91 24.59
CA ILE A 513 -25.56 -16.17 26.03
C ILE A 513 -26.84 -15.90 26.83
N ASN A 514 -27.55 -14.81 26.51
CA ASN A 514 -28.70 -14.35 27.30
C ASN A 514 -29.98 -15.10 26.96
N SER A 515 -30.18 -15.47 25.68
CA SER A 515 -31.44 -16.04 25.17
C SER A 515 -31.31 -17.45 24.58
N GLY A 516 -30.08 -17.93 24.36
CA GLY A 516 -29.83 -19.22 23.68
C GLY A 516 -30.12 -19.21 22.18
N VAL A 517 -30.51 -18.07 21.60
CA VAL A 517 -30.84 -17.93 20.18
C VAL A 517 -29.56 -17.72 19.37
N ASN A 518 -29.35 -18.56 18.34
CA ASN A 518 -28.27 -18.38 17.38
C ASN A 518 -28.77 -17.59 16.16
N LEU A 519 -28.43 -16.31 16.10
CA LEU A 519 -28.81 -15.40 15.00
C LEU A 519 -28.19 -15.75 13.64
N LEU A 520 -27.22 -16.67 13.59
CA LEU A 520 -26.50 -17.05 12.37
C LEU A 520 -27.08 -18.31 11.67
N LYS A 521 -28.15 -18.93 12.19
CA LYS A 521 -28.80 -20.10 11.57
C LYS A 521 -30.32 -19.94 11.50
N GLU A 522 -30.90 -20.19 10.31
CA GLU A 522 -32.36 -20.30 10.10
C GLU A 522 -33.00 -21.52 10.78
N LYS A 523 -32.21 -22.43 11.38
CA LYS A 523 -32.72 -23.59 12.12
C LYS A 523 -32.12 -23.65 13.53
N THR A 524 -33.01 -23.50 14.50
CA THR A 524 -32.78 -23.56 15.94
C THR A 524 -32.25 -24.94 16.33
N TYR A 525 -30.99 -25.00 16.78
CA TYR A 525 -30.53 -26.03 17.69
C TYR A 525 -30.10 -25.33 18.96
N GLN A 526 -30.66 -25.73 20.09
CA GLN A 526 -30.18 -25.34 21.42
C GLN A 526 -28.72 -25.81 21.54
N LEU A 527 -27.78 -24.87 21.39
CA LEU A 527 -26.35 -25.12 21.52
C LEU A 527 -25.94 -24.81 22.97
N SER A 528 -25.15 -25.69 23.57
CA SER A 528 -24.78 -25.62 24.98
C SER A 528 -23.56 -24.71 25.18
N LYS A 529 -23.39 -24.17 26.39
CA LYS A 529 -22.44 -23.09 26.75
C LYS A 529 -20.94 -23.47 26.75
N ASN A 530 -20.43 -24.22 25.77
CA ASN A 530 -19.03 -24.67 25.75
C ASN A 530 -18.22 -24.17 24.54
N ASN A 531 -17.02 -23.61 24.81
CA ASN A 531 -16.02 -23.18 23.82
C ASN A 531 -15.68 -24.28 22.79
N GLN A 532 -15.83 -25.55 23.16
CA GLN A 532 -15.61 -26.70 22.28
C GLN A 532 -16.57 -26.74 21.07
N GLU A 533 -17.83 -26.30 21.21
CA GLU A 533 -18.77 -26.27 20.08
C GLU A 533 -18.43 -25.15 19.09
N ILE A 534 -17.91 -24.01 19.59
CA ILE A 534 -17.43 -22.89 18.76
C ILE A 534 -16.22 -23.31 17.95
N VAL A 535 -15.25 -24.00 18.58
CA VAL A 535 -14.12 -24.61 17.88
C VAL A 535 -14.61 -25.53 16.77
N GLN A 536 -15.56 -26.43 17.05
CA GLN A 536 -16.10 -27.35 16.04
C GLN A 536 -16.80 -26.61 14.89
N TYR A 537 -17.52 -25.53 15.18
CA TYR A 537 -18.13 -24.68 14.16
C TYR A 537 -17.08 -23.97 13.30
N ILE A 538 -16.04 -23.41 13.90
CA ILE A 538 -14.95 -22.74 13.18
C ILE A 538 -14.22 -23.76 12.29
N LYS A 539 -13.88 -24.94 12.81
CA LYS A 539 -13.28 -26.03 12.02
C LYS A 539 -14.16 -26.43 10.84
N LYS A 540 -15.47 -26.56 11.06
CA LYS A 540 -16.43 -26.82 9.98
C LYS A 540 -16.43 -25.72 8.93
N LYS A 541 -16.42 -24.45 9.34
CA LYS A 541 -16.38 -23.30 8.43
C LYS A 541 -15.07 -23.22 7.66
N ILE A 542 -13.93 -23.48 8.31
CA ILE A 542 -12.63 -23.57 7.62
C ILE A 542 -12.68 -24.63 6.54
N ASN A 543 -13.34 -25.77 6.77
CA ASN A 543 -13.51 -26.84 5.78
C ASN A 543 -14.48 -26.48 4.62
N GLU A 544 -15.28 -25.42 4.74
CA GLU A 544 -16.05 -24.87 3.62
C GLU A 544 -15.10 -24.08 2.69
N ASN A 545 -15.44 -23.98 1.39
CA ASN A 545 -14.58 -23.38 0.35
C ASN A 545 -14.49 -21.83 0.48
N LEU A 546 -13.87 -21.35 1.56
CA LEU A 546 -13.68 -19.94 1.91
C LEU A 546 -12.44 -19.34 1.25
N SER A 547 -12.37 -18.00 1.17
CA SER A 547 -11.16 -17.29 0.71
C SER A 547 -10.04 -17.39 1.74
N ALA A 548 -8.78 -17.26 1.28
CA ALA A 548 -7.60 -17.40 2.13
C ALA A 548 -7.62 -16.42 3.33
N GLU A 549 -8.01 -15.17 3.10
CA GLU A 549 -8.16 -14.15 4.14
C GLU A 549 -9.17 -14.55 5.22
N LYS A 550 -10.32 -15.11 4.83
CA LYS A 550 -11.35 -15.58 5.77
C LYS A 550 -10.87 -16.79 6.56
N CYS A 551 -10.15 -17.71 5.92
CA CYS A 551 -9.53 -18.84 6.60
C CYS A 551 -8.51 -18.36 7.64
N ILE A 552 -7.60 -17.44 7.28
CA ILE A 552 -6.60 -16.87 8.21
C ILE A 552 -7.28 -16.27 9.44
N ASN A 553 -8.34 -15.48 9.24
CA ASN A 553 -9.07 -14.87 10.35
C ASN A 553 -9.72 -15.92 11.27
N LEU A 554 -10.35 -16.95 10.69
CA LEU A 554 -10.97 -18.04 11.46
C LEU A 554 -9.93 -18.86 12.24
N PHE A 555 -8.74 -19.04 11.69
CA PHE A 555 -7.64 -19.66 12.41
C PHE A 555 -7.10 -18.78 13.54
N HIS A 556 -7.00 -17.46 13.35
CA HIS A 556 -6.68 -16.55 14.45
C HIS A 556 -7.71 -16.67 15.58
N CYS A 557 -9.00 -16.85 15.26
CA CYS A 557 -10.02 -17.14 16.27
C CYS A 557 -9.77 -18.46 17.01
N LEU A 558 -9.35 -19.54 16.32
CA LEU A 558 -8.96 -20.80 16.99
C LEU A 558 -7.77 -20.60 17.95
N ASN A 559 -6.78 -19.82 17.52
CA ASN A 559 -5.61 -19.51 18.33
C ASN A 559 -5.98 -18.65 19.56
N GLU A 560 -6.88 -17.66 19.41
CA GLU A 560 -7.42 -16.90 20.55
C GLU A 560 -8.20 -17.78 21.52
N LEU A 561 -8.90 -18.81 21.02
CA LEU A 561 -9.57 -19.82 21.84
C LEU A 561 -8.60 -20.83 22.48
N SER A 562 -7.29 -20.66 22.29
CA SER A 562 -6.22 -21.57 22.75
C SER A 562 -6.35 -23.00 22.18
N ASP A 563 -7.01 -23.16 21.04
CA ASP A 563 -7.14 -24.43 20.34
C ASP A 563 -6.06 -24.57 19.27
N CYS A 564 -5.03 -25.35 19.58
CA CYS A 564 -3.96 -25.72 18.63
C CYS A 564 -4.23 -27.06 17.94
N SER A 565 -5.36 -27.72 18.19
CA SER A 565 -5.57 -29.11 17.79
C SER A 565 -5.62 -29.30 16.27
N LEU A 566 -6.09 -28.31 15.51
CA LEU A 566 -6.03 -28.37 14.04
C LEU A 566 -4.58 -28.22 13.53
N VAL A 567 -3.77 -27.39 14.17
CA VAL A 567 -2.34 -27.23 13.85
C VAL A 567 -1.59 -28.52 14.18
N GLU A 568 -1.88 -29.13 15.32
CA GLU A 568 -1.29 -30.41 15.76
C GLU A 568 -1.72 -31.58 14.87
N GLU A 569 -3.00 -31.71 14.52
CA GLU A 569 -3.53 -32.73 13.60
C GLU A 569 -2.83 -32.65 12.23
N ILE A 570 -2.61 -31.43 11.76
CA ILE A 570 -1.91 -31.16 10.51
C ILE A 570 -0.41 -31.45 10.65
N GLN A 571 0.26 -30.99 11.71
CA GLN A 571 1.67 -31.31 11.97
C GLN A 571 1.91 -32.83 12.10
N GLN A 572 1.00 -33.56 12.72
CA GLN A 572 1.06 -35.01 12.86
C GLN A 572 0.80 -35.74 11.52
N SER A 573 -0.11 -35.19 10.70
CA SER A 573 -0.34 -35.66 9.32
C SER A 573 0.85 -35.38 8.40
N LEU A 574 1.55 -34.26 8.60
CA LEU A 574 2.77 -33.87 7.88
C LEU A 574 3.96 -34.74 8.29
N ARG A 575 4.11 -35.04 9.59
CA ARG A 575 5.15 -35.95 10.12
C ARG A 575 4.96 -37.41 9.66
N SER A 576 3.73 -37.85 9.44
CA SER A 576 3.42 -39.22 8.98
C SER A 576 3.45 -39.40 7.46
N GLY A 577 3.64 -38.33 6.67
CA GLY A 577 3.69 -38.41 5.20
C GLY A 577 2.39 -38.88 4.53
N SER A 578 1.28 -38.92 5.27
CA SER A 578 0.00 -39.53 4.84
C SER A 578 -1.02 -38.53 4.28
N LEU A 579 -0.62 -37.25 4.15
CA LEU A 579 -1.54 -36.17 3.84
C LEU A 579 -1.97 -36.23 2.36
N SER A 580 -3.16 -36.79 2.13
CA SER A 580 -3.82 -36.72 0.82
C SER A 580 -4.08 -35.25 0.48
N THR A 581 -3.44 -34.77 -0.60
CA THR A 581 -3.55 -33.41 -1.15
C THR A 581 -4.98 -33.00 -1.53
N ASN A 582 -5.94 -33.93 -1.45
CA ASN A 582 -7.30 -33.78 -1.93
C ASN A 582 -8.31 -33.31 -0.85
N LYS A 583 -7.86 -33.06 0.40
CA LYS A 583 -8.76 -32.67 1.50
C LYS A 583 -8.85 -31.18 1.79
N LEU A 584 -7.84 -30.38 1.42
CA LEU A 584 -7.81 -28.94 1.72
C LEU A 584 -7.77 -28.11 0.43
N SER A 585 -8.55 -27.04 0.39
CA SER A 585 -8.58 -26.09 -0.72
C SER A 585 -7.30 -25.24 -0.77
N PRO A 586 -6.93 -24.68 -1.94
CA PRO A 586 -5.76 -23.81 -2.07
C PRO A 586 -5.74 -22.66 -1.06
N ALA A 587 -6.91 -22.09 -0.75
CA ALA A 587 -7.08 -21.01 0.23
C ALA A 587 -6.84 -21.45 1.68
N GLN A 588 -7.27 -22.66 2.05
CA GLN A 588 -7.02 -23.24 3.36
C GLN A 588 -5.52 -23.52 3.55
N TRP A 589 -4.87 -23.99 2.49
CA TRP A 589 -3.43 -24.21 2.43
C TRP A 589 -2.63 -22.90 2.58
N SER A 590 -3.03 -21.82 1.91
CA SER A 590 -2.42 -20.49 2.09
C SER A 590 -2.48 -20.02 3.54
N ALA A 591 -3.65 -20.18 4.17
CA ALA A 591 -3.87 -19.74 5.55
C ALA A 591 -3.00 -20.51 6.54
N LEU A 592 -2.93 -21.83 6.36
CA LEU A 592 -2.15 -22.72 7.20
C LEU A 592 -0.64 -22.43 7.13
N VAL A 593 -0.10 -22.18 5.94
CA VAL A 593 1.32 -21.85 5.76
C VAL A 593 1.67 -20.50 6.37
N PHE A 594 0.81 -19.50 6.21
CA PHE A 594 0.98 -18.20 6.87
C PHE A 594 1.09 -18.35 8.39
N ILE A 595 0.26 -19.21 9.00
CA ILE A 595 0.24 -19.42 10.45
C ILE A 595 1.42 -20.24 10.93
N LEU A 596 1.79 -21.32 10.22
CA LEU A 596 2.97 -22.14 10.57
C LEU A 596 4.28 -21.34 10.48
N LEU A 597 4.38 -20.39 9.56
CA LEU A 597 5.50 -19.45 9.46
C LEU A 597 5.45 -18.35 10.53
N SER A 598 4.26 -18.05 11.04
CA SER A 598 4.03 -17.02 12.06
C SER A 598 4.09 -17.56 13.50
N SER A 599 4.01 -18.88 13.68
CA SER A 599 4.16 -19.55 14.97
C SER A 599 5.60 -20.03 15.13
N GLU A 600 6.49 -19.17 15.66
CA GLU A 600 7.79 -19.61 16.20
C GLU A 600 7.58 -20.42 17.49
N LYS A 601 6.96 -21.60 17.40
CA LYS A 601 7.06 -22.64 18.42
C LYS A 601 8.01 -23.71 17.90
N ASP A 602 9.27 -23.59 18.32
CA ASP A 602 10.29 -24.63 18.42
C ASP A 602 10.36 -25.64 17.26
N LEU A 603 10.97 -25.22 16.15
CA LEU A 603 11.67 -26.14 15.23
C LEU A 603 13.13 -26.42 15.66
N ASN A 604 13.51 -25.98 16.87
CA ASN A 604 14.84 -26.14 17.43
C ASN A 604 14.78 -26.99 18.72
N GLU A 605 14.35 -28.25 18.64
CA GLU A 605 14.84 -29.30 19.55
C GLU A 605 14.34 -30.68 19.09
N GLY A 606 15.27 -31.50 18.57
CA GLY A 606 15.12 -32.96 18.49
C GLY A 606 14.18 -33.52 17.42
N GLY A 607 14.64 -33.59 16.16
CA GLY A 607 14.01 -34.43 15.12
C GLY A 607 14.86 -34.48 13.86
N SER A 608 15.03 -35.68 13.29
CA SER A 608 16.00 -36.02 12.24
C SER A 608 15.95 -35.12 10.98
N SER A 609 17.06 -35.08 10.23
CA SER A 609 17.24 -34.28 9.00
C SER A 609 16.24 -34.59 7.87
N GLU A 610 15.39 -35.61 8.04
CA GLU A 610 14.32 -35.94 7.11
C GLU A 610 13.08 -35.05 7.29
N ALA A 611 12.78 -34.58 8.51
CA ALA A 611 11.62 -33.73 8.81
C ALA A 611 11.79 -32.30 8.25
N ALA A 612 13.00 -31.74 8.31
CA ALA A 612 13.35 -30.47 7.67
C ALA A 612 13.19 -30.56 6.13
N SER A 613 13.60 -31.69 5.53
CA SER A 613 13.40 -31.93 4.09
C SER A 613 11.92 -32.02 3.71
N SER A 614 11.07 -32.55 4.58
CA SER A 614 9.62 -32.70 4.35
C SER A 614 8.84 -31.40 4.52
N CYS A 615 9.22 -30.54 5.47
CA CYS A 615 8.70 -29.16 5.56
C CYS A 615 9.09 -28.33 4.33
N GLN A 616 10.30 -28.48 3.81
CA GLN A 616 10.77 -27.80 2.60
C GLN A 616 10.06 -28.31 1.33
N LYS A 617 9.74 -29.61 1.27
CA LYS A 617 8.94 -30.23 0.19
C LYS A 617 7.52 -29.67 0.10
N LEU A 618 6.86 -29.43 1.24
CA LEU A 618 5.53 -28.80 1.30
C LEU A 618 5.58 -27.29 1.09
N PHE A 619 6.60 -26.60 1.61
CA PHE A 619 6.84 -25.18 1.35
C PHE A 619 7.01 -24.91 -0.15
N LEU A 620 7.80 -25.74 -0.86
CA LEU A 620 7.91 -25.66 -2.31
C LEU A 620 6.57 -25.95 -2.98
N SER A 621 5.93 -27.09 -2.68
CA SER A 621 4.70 -27.50 -3.36
C SER A 621 3.53 -26.50 -3.21
N LEU A 622 3.55 -25.67 -2.17
CA LEU A 622 2.48 -24.73 -1.88
C LEU A 622 2.77 -23.27 -2.27
N CYS A 623 4.03 -22.81 -2.19
CA CYS A 623 4.44 -21.50 -2.71
C CYS A 623 4.24 -21.40 -4.24
N ILE A 624 4.21 -22.54 -4.94
CA ILE A 624 4.07 -22.60 -6.40
C ILE A 624 2.62 -22.30 -6.88
N LEU A 625 1.59 -22.41 -6.02
CA LEU A 625 0.18 -22.21 -6.41
C LEU A 625 -0.32 -20.74 -6.32
N LEU A 626 0.43 -19.83 -5.69
CA LEU A 626 -0.02 -18.45 -5.41
C LEU A 626 0.87 -17.36 -6.02
N LEU A 627 2.03 -17.71 -6.56
CA LEU A 627 3.01 -16.74 -7.02
C LEU A 627 2.98 -16.57 -8.54
N PHE A 628 2.78 -15.33 -8.97
CA PHE A 628 2.98 -14.90 -10.36
C PHE A 628 4.47 -14.94 -10.76
N PHE A 629 5.37 -14.89 -9.78
CA PHE A 629 6.83 -14.93 -9.90
C PHE A 629 7.41 -15.98 -8.93
N LEU A 630 8.01 -17.05 -9.46
CA LEU A 630 8.58 -18.16 -8.68
C LEU A 630 10.11 -18.12 -8.78
N ARG A 631 10.82 -17.92 -7.65
CA ARG A 631 12.29 -17.95 -7.62
C ARG A 631 12.81 -19.05 -6.69
N LEU A 632 13.48 -20.05 -7.25
CA LEU A 632 14.04 -21.23 -6.57
C LEU A 632 15.58 -21.23 -6.61
N ARG A 633 16.19 -20.05 -6.42
CA ARG A 633 17.63 -19.84 -6.54
C ARG A 633 18.40 -20.63 -5.48
N GLY A 634 19.47 -21.32 -5.87
CA GLY A 634 20.34 -22.04 -4.92
C GLY A 634 19.74 -23.30 -4.27
N CYS A 635 18.62 -23.81 -4.80
CA CYS A 635 17.97 -25.02 -4.27
C CYS A 635 18.56 -26.31 -4.88
N ASN A 636 18.47 -27.43 -4.17
CA ASN A 636 18.80 -28.75 -4.72
C ASN A 636 17.49 -29.50 -5.02
N LEU A 637 17.07 -29.49 -6.28
CA LEU A 637 15.77 -30.03 -6.68
C LEU A 637 15.87 -31.54 -6.91
N SER A 638 15.00 -32.30 -6.26
CA SER A 638 14.89 -33.74 -6.52
C SER A 638 14.10 -34.01 -7.81
N GLU A 639 14.23 -35.21 -8.37
CA GLU A 639 13.46 -35.64 -9.55
C GLU A 639 11.94 -35.49 -9.34
N ARG A 640 11.43 -35.88 -8.16
CA ARG A 640 10.02 -35.70 -7.79
C ARG A 640 9.60 -34.24 -7.67
N SER A 641 10.51 -33.35 -7.28
CA SER A 641 10.26 -31.90 -7.25
C SER A 641 10.11 -31.33 -8.65
N CYS A 642 10.88 -31.84 -9.60
CA CYS A 642 10.80 -31.47 -11.01
C CYS A 642 9.51 -32.01 -11.67
N GLU A 643 9.07 -33.21 -11.30
CA GLU A 643 7.78 -33.79 -11.71
C GLU A 643 6.59 -32.93 -11.25
N ALA A 644 6.60 -32.50 -9.99
CA ALA A 644 5.58 -31.62 -9.44
C ALA A 644 5.55 -30.26 -10.16
N LEU A 645 6.72 -29.65 -10.39
CA LEU A 645 6.83 -28.40 -11.14
C LEU A 645 6.30 -28.54 -12.58
N ALA A 646 6.65 -29.64 -13.25
CA ALA A 646 6.17 -29.92 -14.60
C ALA A 646 4.65 -30.06 -14.67
N THR A 647 4.07 -30.79 -13.72
CA THR A 647 2.61 -30.98 -13.60
C THR A 647 1.89 -29.64 -13.43
N ILE A 648 2.46 -28.74 -12.62
CA ILE A 648 1.87 -27.42 -12.37
C ILE A 648 1.99 -26.50 -13.59
N LEU A 649 3.15 -26.46 -14.26
CA LEU A 649 3.32 -25.71 -15.51
C LEU A 649 2.37 -26.20 -16.62
N SER A 650 2.01 -27.49 -16.58
CA SER A 650 1.04 -28.08 -17.51
C SER A 650 -0.42 -27.93 -17.11
N SER A 651 -0.73 -27.36 -15.94
CA SER A 651 -2.09 -27.22 -15.42
C SER A 651 -2.82 -26.01 -16.02
N PRO A 652 -4.11 -26.14 -16.44
CA PRO A 652 -4.91 -25.02 -16.93
C PRO A 652 -5.21 -23.93 -15.89
N SER A 653 -4.90 -24.16 -14.61
CA SER A 653 -5.04 -23.20 -13.51
C SER A 653 -3.72 -22.51 -13.11
N SER A 654 -2.65 -22.67 -13.89
CA SER A 654 -1.34 -22.08 -13.59
C SER A 654 -1.32 -20.56 -13.82
N ASN A 655 -0.85 -19.81 -12.81
CA ASN A 655 -0.67 -18.34 -12.86
C ASN A 655 0.81 -17.91 -12.90
N VAL A 656 1.74 -18.85 -13.06
CA VAL A 656 3.19 -18.58 -12.99
C VAL A 656 3.64 -17.91 -14.29
N LYS A 657 4.06 -16.63 -14.22
CA LYS A 657 4.57 -15.88 -15.39
C LYS A 657 6.08 -15.77 -15.45
N GLU A 658 6.78 -15.86 -14.31
CA GLU A 658 8.24 -15.92 -14.28
C GLU A 658 8.71 -17.06 -13.35
N LEU A 659 9.71 -17.83 -13.80
CA LEU A 659 10.37 -18.89 -13.05
C LEU A 659 11.88 -18.63 -13.07
N ASP A 660 12.52 -18.57 -11.92
CA ASP A 660 13.98 -18.38 -11.77
C ASP A 660 14.56 -19.60 -11.06
N LEU A 661 15.36 -20.38 -11.77
CA LEU A 661 16.10 -21.58 -11.33
C LEU A 661 17.62 -21.32 -11.34
N SER A 662 18.04 -20.07 -11.24
CA SER A 662 19.48 -19.75 -11.25
C SER A 662 20.20 -20.39 -10.05
N GLU A 663 21.43 -20.87 -10.25
CA GLU A 663 22.23 -21.53 -9.19
C GLU A 663 21.57 -22.78 -8.57
N THR A 664 20.56 -23.36 -9.22
CA THR A 664 19.82 -24.55 -8.75
C THR A 664 20.42 -25.81 -9.35
N SER A 665 20.68 -26.83 -8.52
CA SER A 665 21.15 -28.13 -8.99
C SER A 665 19.95 -28.99 -9.40
N LEU A 666 19.90 -29.37 -10.68
CA LEU A 666 18.85 -30.17 -11.30
C LEU A 666 19.43 -31.51 -11.78
N PRO A 667 18.86 -32.67 -11.40
CA PRO A 667 19.21 -33.94 -12.00
C PRO A 667 18.72 -33.99 -13.46
N ASP A 668 19.45 -34.69 -14.34
CA ASP A 668 19.12 -34.82 -15.77
C ASP A 668 17.70 -35.38 -16.00
N SER A 669 17.24 -36.28 -15.13
CA SER A 669 15.86 -36.80 -15.14
C SER A 669 14.83 -35.71 -14.81
N GLY A 670 15.16 -34.84 -13.85
CA GLY A 670 14.34 -33.68 -13.48
C GLY A 670 14.24 -32.63 -14.60
N MET A 671 15.31 -32.42 -15.36
CA MET A 671 15.30 -31.48 -16.50
C MET A 671 14.35 -31.93 -17.61
N LYS A 672 14.30 -33.24 -17.91
CA LYS A 672 13.36 -33.82 -18.88
C LYS A 672 11.90 -33.65 -18.44
N LEU A 673 11.62 -33.85 -17.16
CA LEU A 673 10.28 -33.67 -16.60
C LEU A 673 9.84 -32.20 -16.71
N LEU A 674 10.68 -31.26 -16.27
CA LEU A 674 10.40 -29.82 -16.38
C LEU A 674 10.16 -29.37 -17.84
N SER A 675 10.97 -29.88 -18.78
CA SER A 675 10.78 -29.58 -20.20
C SER A 675 9.41 -30.04 -20.72
N SER A 676 8.88 -31.16 -20.23
CA SER A 676 7.56 -31.64 -20.63
C SER A 676 6.42 -30.73 -20.14
N GLY A 677 6.56 -30.16 -18.93
CA GLY A 677 5.61 -29.20 -18.38
C GLY A 677 5.62 -27.85 -19.10
N LEU A 678 6.81 -27.37 -19.48
CA LEU A 678 7.00 -26.13 -20.26
C LEU A 678 6.43 -26.24 -21.69
N MET A 679 6.43 -27.45 -22.27
CA MET A 679 5.90 -27.70 -23.62
C MET A 679 4.37 -27.86 -23.65
N SER A 680 3.70 -27.80 -22.49
CA SER A 680 2.24 -27.89 -22.42
C SER A 680 1.58 -26.63 -22.98
N THR A 681 0.46 -26.81 -23.71
CA THR A 681 -0.39 -25.72 -24.21
C THR A 681 -1.03 -24.89 -23.11
N HIS A 682 -1.02 -25.39 -21.87
CA HIS A 682 -1.57 -24.70 -20.70
C HIS A 682 -0.51 -23.91 -19.91
N CYS A 683 0.75 -23.92 -20.35
CA CYS A 683 1.81 -23.16 -19.69
C CYS A 683 1.65 -21.65 -19.95
N THR A 684 1.53 -20.86 -18.87
CA THR A 684 1.35 -19.40 -18.92
C THR A 684 2.65 -18.62 -18.65
N LEU A 685 3.79 -19.33 -18.65
CA LEU A 685 5.11 -18.79 -18.33
C LEU A 685 5.62 -17.85 -19.44
N GLY A 686 5.94 -16.59 -19.08
CA GLY A 686 6.51 -15.59 -19.99
C GLY A 686 8.03 -15.44 -19.88
N SER A 687 8.64 -15.85 -18.77
CA SER A 687 10.09 -15.74 -18.55
C SER A 687 10.62 -16.90 -17.69
N LEU A 688 11.74 -17.51 -18.11
CA LEU A 688 12.50 -18.52 -17.37
C LEU A 688 13.95 -18.05 -17.22
N ARG A 689 14.51 -18.09 -16.00
CA ARG A 689 15.89 -17.67 -15.69
C ARG A 689 16.70 -18.76 -15.03
#